data_AF-A0A7J6EME0-F1
#
_entry.id   AF-A0A7J6EME0-F1
#
_cell.length_a   1.000
_cell.length_b   1.000
_cell.length_c   1.000
_cell.angle_alpha   90.00
_cell.angle_beta   90.00
_cell.angle_gamma   90.00
#
_symmetry.space_group_name_H-M   'P 1'
#
loop_
_entity.id
_entity.type
_entity.pdbx_description
1 polymer ?
#
loop_
_entity_poly.entity_id
_entity_poly.type
_entity_poly.pdbx_seq_one_letter_code
_entity_poly.pdbx_strand_id
1 'polypeptide(L)'
;MVNKSPQSRGVMGQLMIRSLILLSLLAVAVVGGRTQVRHYNFDVEYIFGAPDCKEHVVMGINGQFPGPTIRANAGDTVVVHLTNKLHTEGVVIHWHGIRQLGTPWADGTASISQCAINPGEVFTYRFLVDKPGTYFYHGHYGMQRSAGLYGSLIVDVAEGEREPFHYDGELNLLLSDWWHQSVHEQEVGLSSAPIRWIGEPQSLLLNGRGQHNCSLAAHYRNSSSNKCNLKGGEKCAPKILKVQPNKTYRLRIASTTALAALNLAIGNHKMLVVESDGNYVQPFLVDDLDIYSGESYSVLITTDQNARNNYWVSVGVRGREPKTPQGLTLLNYLPNSASKLPVSPPPVTPQWNDYNHSKSFTKNILARMGSPKPPTTYNRRIMLLNTQNRLNGVTKWAVNNVSLVLPATPYLGSVKFLLNHTFDQTSPPENYPANYDIMKPPVNTNVTTSSGIYRLQFNTTVDIILQNTNAITPNVSEIHPWHLHGHDFWVLGYGEGKFNSKNDEKKLNLKNPPLRNTAVIFPWGWTALRFVADNRGVWAFHCHIEPHLHMGMGAIFDIEGRSVKGIPSQALACGATGSLMATKNGNPQARGLMGALMVRSLILLSLLAGAVVGGRNQVRHYNFDVEYVFGAPDCKEHVVMGINGQFPGPTIRAKAGDTVVVHLTNKLHTEGVVIHWHGIRQLGTPWADGTASISQCAINPGEVFTYRFLVDKPGTYFYHGHYGMQRSAGLYGSLIVDVAEGEREPFHYDGELNLLLSDWWHQSVHEQEVGLSSAPMRWIGEPQSLLLNGRGQYNCSLAAQYSNSSSKQCKLRGGEKCAPMIMNVQPKQTYRLRIASTTALASLNLAIGNHKMLVVEADGNYVQPFLVDDLDIYSGESYSVLITTNQNPKNNYWVSVGVRGREPKTPQGLTLLNYLPNSASKLPVSPPPVTPRWDDYNHSKTFSKSVLARMGSPKPPRFYNRRMILLNTQNMINGHTKWAINNVSLVLPATPYLGSVKFLLNHTFDQRSPPESYPANYDIMKPPVNTNTTTSSGVYRLKFKSTVDVILQNTNAIKANVSEIHPWHLHGHDFWVLGYGEGKFSKNDEKKLNLKNPPLRNTAVIFPYGWTALRFVADNRGVWAFHCHIEPHLHMGMGVIFDIEGRFVRGIPSEALACGATGRMMTKDGKYH
;
A
#
# COMPACT_ATOMS: atom_id res chain seq x y z
N MET A 1 -43.88 14.19 -79.98
CA MET A 1 -43.89 14.35 -81.44
C MET A 1 -42.53 13.93 -81.99
N VAL A 2 -42.54 12.94 -82.88
CA VAL A 2 -41.74 12.80 -84.11
C VAL A 2 -40.23 13.11 -84.05
N ASN A 3 -39.43 12.03 -84.07
CA ASN A 3 -38.40 11.70 -85.07
C ASN A 3 -37.49 12.82 -85.63
N LYS A 4 -36.16 12.67 -85.47
CA LYS A 4 -35.24 12.25 -86.56
C LYS A 4 -33.77 12.29 -86.10
N SER A 5 -33.07 11.16 -86.25
CA SER A 5 -31.64 11.12 -86.63
C SER A 5 -31.55 11.20 -88.18
N PRO A 6 -30.39 11.47 -88.83
CA PRO A 6 -29.27 10.50 -88.89
C PRO A 6 -27.82 11.06 -89.08
N GLN A 7 -26.82 10.18 -88.80
CA GLN A 7 -25.48 10.01 -89.45
C GLN A 7 -24.49 11.20 -89.51
N SER A 8 -23.15 11.06 -89.44
CA SER A 8 -22.22 9.93 -89.42
C SER A 8 -20.82 10.35 -88.93
N ARG A 9 -20.13 9.36 -88.34
CA ARG A 9 -18.68 9.04 -88.32
C ARG A 9 -17.65 10.04 -87.75
N GLY A 10 -16.92 9.55 -86.73
CA GLY A 10 -15.63 10.10 -86.31
C GLY A 10 -14.98 9.45 -85.08
N VAL A 11 -14.55 8.18 -85.22
CA VAL A 11 -13.42 7.51 -84.53
C VAL A 11 -12.93 8.08 -83.17
N MET A 12 -13.34 7.46 -82.05
CA MET A 12 -12.50 7.21 -80.85
C MET A 12 -13.32 6.52 -79.75
N GLY A 13 -13.57 5.22 -79.87
CA GLY A 13 -14.40 4.56 -78.86
C GLY A 13 -14.59 3.08 -79.08
N GLN A 14 -13.52 2.29 -79.18
CA GLN A 14 -13.66 0.83 -79.01
C GLN A 14 -12.38 0.07 -78.60
N LEU A 15 -11.32 0.76 -78.14
CA LEU A 15 -10.19 0.12 -77.45
C LEU A 15 -10.04 0.52 -75.97
N MET A 16 -10.84 1.45 -75.45
CA MET A 16 -10.78 1.85 -74.03
C MET A 16 -11.69 1.05 -73.08
N ILE A 17 -12.56 0.16 -73.59
CA ILE A 17 -13.55 -0.52 -72.72
C ILE A 17 -13.11 -1.93 -72.30
N ARG A 18 -12.04 -2.49 -72.90
CA ARG A 18 -11.44 -3.77 -72.42
C ARG A 18 -10.26 -3.61 -71.45
N SER A 19 -9.65 -2.43 -71.36
CA SER A 19 -8.61 -2.16 -70.33
C SER A 19 -9.18 -1.66 -69.01
N LEU A 20 -10.42 -1.16 -68.97
CA LEU A 20 -11.06 -0.64 -67.75
C LEU A 20 -11.78 -1.72 -66.91
N ILE A 21 -12.07 -2.90 -67.48
CA ILE A 21 -12.67 -4.03 -66.74
C ILE A 21 -11.60 -5.00 -66.21
N LEU A 22 -10.38 -4.98 -66.78
CA LEU A 22 -9.22 -5.69 -66.20
C LEU A 22 -8.51 -4.90 -65.10
N LEU A 23 -8.67 -3.56 -65.06
CA LEU A 23 -8.15 -2.73 -63.96
C LEU A 23 -9.08 -2.67 -62.73
N SER A 24 -10.34 -3.11 -62.83
CA SER A 24 -11.25 -3.23 -61.68
C SER A 24 -11.21 -4.60 -60.99
N LEU A 25 -10.42 -5.55 -61.49
CA LEU A 25 -10.19 -6.88 -60.90
C LEU A 25 -8.75 -7.07 -60.35
N LEU A 26 -7.88 -6.06 -60.49
CA LEU A 26 -6.75 -5.86 -59.59
C LEU A 26 -7.17 -4.90 -58.47
N ALA A 27 -8.19 -5.32 -57.71
CA ALA A 27 -8.26 -4.91 -56.32
C ALA A 27 -6.95 -5.44 -55.71
N VAL A 28 -6.05 -4.52 -55.36
CA VAL A 28 -4.94 -4.77 -54.47
C VAL A 28 -5.52 -5.61 -53.34
N ALA A 29 -5.14 -6.89 -53.28
CA ALA A 29 -5.23 -7.65 -52.06
C ALA A 29 -4.28 -6.96 -51.08
N VAL A 30 -4.73 -5.84 -50.50
CA VAL A 30 -4.21 -5.37 -49.24
C VAL A 30 -4.58 -6.51 -48.33
N VAL A 31 -3.60 -7.38 -48.06
CA VAL A 31 -3.61 -8.23 -46.89
C VAL A 31 -3.62 -7.25 -45.73
N GLY A 32 -4.82 -6.76 -45.39
CA GLY A 32 -5.05 -6.02 -44.17
C GLY A 32 -4.89 -7.03 -43.06
N GLY A 33 -3.67 -7.16 -42.54
CA GLY A 33 -3.43 -7.91 -41.31
C GLY A 33 -4.44 -7.44 -40.29
N ARG A 34 -5.21 -8.37 -39.72
CA ARG A 34 -6.28 -8.01 -38.79
C ARG A 34 -5.62 -7.54 -37.49
N THR A 35 -5.52 -6.24 -37.26
CA THR A 35 -5.17 -5.69 -35.95
C THR A 35 -6.21 -6.15 -34.93
N GLN A 36 -5.80 -6.88 -33.90
CA GLN A 36 -6.71 -7.42 -32.90
C GLN A 36 -6.68 -6.59 -31.61
N VAL A 37 -7.78 -6.66 -30.86
CA VAL A 37 -7.82 -6.17 -29.49
C VAL A 37 -7.69 -7.37 -28.56
N ARG A 38 -6.60 -7.42 -27.78
CA ARG A 38 -6.31 -8.50 -26.83
C ARG A 38 -6.76 -8.07 -25.45
N HIS A 39 -7.73 -8.79 -24.87
CA HIS A 39 -8.27 -8.47 -23.55
C HIS A 39 -7.68 -9.38 -22.47
N TYR A 40 -7.26 -8.76 -21.36
CA TYR A 40 -6.80 -9.45 -20.15
C TYR A 40 -7.49 -8.86 -18.93
N ASN A 41 -7.77 -9.71 -17.95
CA ASN A 41 -8.26 -9.30 -16.64
C ASN A 41 -7.17 -9.60 -15.61
N PHE A 42 -6.76 -8.59 -14.85
CA PHE A 42 -5.73 -8.66 -13.83
C PHE A 42 -6.35 -8.36 -12.49
N ASP A 43 -6.42 -9.35 -11.62
CA ASP A 43 -6.72 -9.17 -10.21
C ASP A 43 -5.40 -9.16 -9.45
N VAL A 44 -4.94 -7.97 -9.06
CA VAL A 44 -3.71 -7.83 -8.25
C VAL A 44 -4.06 -8.05 -6.80
N GLU A 45 -3.43 -9.04 -6.16
CA GLU A 45 -3.72 -9.42 -4.78
C GLU A 45 -2.47 -9.96 -4.08
N TYR A 46 -2.48 -9.94 -2.76
CA TYR A 46 -1.46 -10.63 -1.99
C TYR A 46 -1.79 -12.12 -1.83
N ILE A 47 -0.78 -12.97 -2.03
CA ILE A 47 -0.88 -14.43 -1.91
C ILE A 47 0.26 -14.99 -1.07
N PHE A 48 0.05 -16.15 -0.43
CA PHE A 48 1.17 -16.93 0.11
C PHE A 48 1.94 -17.62 -1.01
N GLY A 49 3.23 -17.29 -1.12
CA GLY A 49 4.17 -17.88 -2.06
C GLY A 49 5.39 -18.46 -1.34
N ALA A 50 5.94 -19.54 -1.88
CA ALA A 50 7.22 -20.10 -1.42
C ALA A 50 8.17 -20.30 -2.61
N PRO A 51 8.54 -19.22 -3.34
CA PRO A 51 9.30 -19.33 -4.58
C PRO A 51 10.71 -19.86 -4.40
N ASP A 52 11.30 -19.75 -3.21
CA ASP A 52 12.63 -20.26 -2.86
C ASP A 52 12.62 -21.28 -1.71
N CYS A 53 11.45 -21.88 -1.47
CA CYS A 53 11.14 -22.82 -0.40
C CYS A 53 10.93 -22.18 0.97
N LYS A 54 10.96 -20.84 1.08
CA LYS A 54 10.48 -20.13 2.25
C LYS A 54 9.14 -19.47 1.94
N GLU A 55 8.10 -19.89 2.66
CA GLU A 55 6.79 -19.28 2.51
C GLU A 55 6.74 -17.88 3.11
N HIS A 56 6.11 -16.95 2.41
CA HIS A 56 5.83 -15.58 2.84
C HIS A 56 4.79 -14.95 1.89
N VAL A 57 4.44 -13.69 2.13
CA VAL A 57 3.50 -12.93 1.29
C VAL A 57 4.18 -12.43 0.02
N VAL A 58 3.50 -12.60 -1.11
CA VAL A 58 3.94 -12.18 -2.44
C VAL A 58 2.81 -11.44 -3.14
N MET A 59 3.10 -10.37 -3.86
CA MET A 59 2.14 -9.76 -4.78
C MET A 59 1.96 -10.65 -6.01
N GLY A 60 0.73 -11.12 -6.22
CA GLY A 60 0.34 -11.95 -7.35
C GLY A 60 -0.65 -11.26 -8.27
N ILE A 61 -0.82 -11.82 -9.47
CA ILE A 61 -1.86 -11.42 -10.41
C ILE A 61 -2.67 -12.66 -10.74
N ASN A 62 -3.98 -12.64 -10.52
CA ASN A 62 -4.87 -13.79 -10.73
C ASN A 62 -4.44 -15.03 -9.93
N GLY A 63 -4.09 -14.87 -8.65
CA GLY A 63 -3.65 -15.95 -7.77
C GLY A 63 -2.30 -16.61 -8.12
N GLN A 64 -1.52 -16.06 -9.05
CA GLN A 64 -0.24 -16.62 -9.48
C GLN A 64 0.93 -15.65 -9.36
N PHE A 65 2.11 -16.23 -9.15
CA PHE A 65 3.41 -15.57 -9.15
C PHE A 65 4.43 -16.45 -9.91
N PRO A 66 5.21 -15.88 -10.85
CA PRO A 66 5.07 -14.54 -11.44
C PRO A 66 3.69 -14.35 -12.10
N GLY A 67 3.36 -13.11 -12.46
CA GLY A 67 2.12 -12.78 -13.15
C GLY A 67 1.97 -13.45 -14.54
N PRO A 68 0.75 -13.47 -15.10
CA PRO A 68 0.47 -14.09 -16.39
C PRO A 68 1.32 -13.52 -17.53
N THR A 69 1.78 -14.37 -18.45
CA THR A 69 2.37 -13.86 -19.69
C THR A 69 1.29 -13.25 -20.58
N ILE A 70 1.46 -11.97 -20.94
CA ILE A 70 0.71 -11.34 -22.04
C ILE A 70 1.38 -11.73 -23.35
N ARG A 71 0.57 -12.06 -24.37
CA ARG A 71 1.06 -12.36 -25.71
C ARG A 71 0.19 -11.69 -26.77
N ALA A 72 0.78 -10.83 -27.57
CA ALA A 72 0.12 -10.06 -28.61
C ALA A 72 0.96 -10.06 -29.89
N ASN A 73 0.40 -9.62 -31.01
CA ASN A 73 1.15 -9.37 -32.24
C ASN A 73 1.46 -7.88 -32.36
N ALA A 74 2.56 -7.52 -33.03
CA ALA A 74 2.86 -6.13 -33.34
C ALA A 74 1.69 -5.52 -34.13
N GLY A 75 1.22 -4.34 -33.70
CA GLY A 75 0.02 -3.69 -34.21
C GLY A 75 -1.27 -3.99 -33.41
N ASP A 76 -1.27 -4.98 -32.52
CA ASP A 76 -2.42 -5.25 -31.65
C ASP A 76 -2.61 -4.15 -30.60
N THR A 77 -3.86 -3.92 -30.21
CA THR A 77 -4.18 -3.15 -29.00
C THR A 77 -4.33 -4.10 -27.83
N VAL A 78 -3.50 -3.92 -26.80
CA VAL A 78 -3.66 -4.64 -25.53
C VAL A 78 -4.58 -3.84 -24.62
N VAL A 79 -5.58 -4.52 -24.07
CA VAL A 79 -6.51 -4.00 -23.08
C VAL A 79 -6.40 -4.83 -21.81
N VAL A 80 -5.94 -4.24 -20.72
CA VAL A 80 -5.86 -4.88 -19.41
C VAL A 80 -6.83 -4.19 -18.46
N HIS A 81 -7.86 -4.93 -18.05
CA HIS A 81 -8.74 -4.53 -16.96
C HIS A 81 -8.11 -4.96 -15.64
N LEU A 82 -7.47 -4.02 -14.95
CA LEU A 82 -6.83 -4.26 -13.66
C LEU A 82 -7.80 -3.91 -12.53
N THR A 83 -8.11 -4.89 -11.69
CA THR A 83 -8.75 -4.74 -10.40
C THR A 83 -7.69 -4.76 -9.31
N ASN A 84 -7.60 -3.72 -8.50
CA ASN A 84 -6.75 -3.75 -7.31
C ASN A 84 -7.51 -4.45 -6.17
N LYS A 85 -7.07 -5.63 -5.76
CA LYS A 85 -7.60 -6.38 -4.61
C LYS A 85 -6.64 -6.37 -3.41
N LEU A 86 -5.58 -5.56 -3.44
CA LEU A 86 -4.79 -5.25 -2.25
C LEU A 86 -5.67 -4.52 -1.22
N HIS A 87 -5.28 -4.56 0.06
CA HIS A 87 -6.13 -4.07 1.14
C HIS A 87 -5.98 -2.56 1.37
N THR A 88 -4.74 -2.06 1.44
CA THR A 88 -4.44 -0.65 1.72
C THR A 88 -3.56 0.00 0.66
N GLU A 89 -2.88 -0.79 -0.18
CA GLU A 89 -1.92 -0.29 -1.16
C GLU A 89 -2.54 0.06 -2.50
N GLY A 90 -2.15 1.21 -3.04
CA GLY A 90 -2.37 1.51 -4.45
C GLY A 90 -1.49 0.65 -5.36
N VAL A 91 -1.87 0.51 -6.62
CA VAL A 91 -1.05 -0.21 -7.61
C VAL A 91 -1.07 0.50 -8.96
N VAL A 92 0.04 0.40 -9.69
CA VAL A 92 0.11 0.68 -11.14
C VAL A 92 1.01 -0.36 -11.80
N ILE A 93 0.77 -0.65 -13.06
CA ILE A 93 1.58 -1.59 -13.84
C ILE A 93 2.27 -0.85 -14.96
N HIS A 94 3.59 -0.78 -14.89
CA HIS A 94 4.40 -0.28 -15.98
C HIS A 94 4.66 -1.38 -17.01
N TRP A 95 4.52 -1.01 -18.29
CA TRP A 95 4.67 -1.89 -19.45
C TRP A 95 6.05 -1.67 -20.07
N HIS A 96 7.04 -2.36 -19.51
CA HIS A 96 8.44 -2.05 -19.77
C HIS A 96 8.82 -2.23 -21.24
N GLY A 97 9.39 -1.18 -21.84
CA GLY A 97 9.80 -1.14 -23.25
C GLY A 97 8.66 -0.92 -24.25
N ILE A 98 7.41 -0.78 -23.79
CA ILE A 98 6.28 -0.38 -24.62
C ILE A 98 6.24 1.15 -24.71
N ARG A 99 6.17 1.69 -25.92
CA ARG A 99 6.28 3.15 -26.14
C ARG A 99 5.04 3.94 -25.73
N GLN A 100 3.89 3.32 -25.51
CA GLN A 100 2.67 4.03 -25.09
C GLN A 100 2.25 5.15 -26.06
N LEU A 101 2.42 4.92 -27.37
CA LEU A 101 2.13 5.90 -28.42
C LEU A 101 0.66 6.35 -28.35
N GLY A 102 0.47 7.65 -28.09
CA GLY A 102 -0.87 8.24 -27.98
C GLY A 102 -1.63 7.90 -26.70
N THR A 103 -1.06 7.07 -25.81
CA THR A 103 -1.67 6.64 -24.54
C THR A 103 -0.72 6.82 -23.34
N PRO A 104 -0.07 7.99 -23.17
CA PRO A 104 0.94 8.17 -22.12
C PRO A 104 0.40 7.99 -20.69
N TRP A 105 -0.91 8.18 -20.47
CA TRP A 105 -1.55 7.89 -19.18
C TRP A 105 -1.64 6.40 -18.85
N ALA A 106 -1.44 5.51 -19.83
CA ALA A 106 -1.42 4.07 -19.66
C ALA A 106 0.00 3.52 -19.42
N ASP A 107 1.01 4.40 -19.32
CA ASP A 107 2.39 4.05 -18.95
C ASP A 107 2.47 3.38 -17.58
N GLY A 108 1.52 3.68 -16.68
CA GLY A 108 1.39 2.97 -15.41
C GLY A 108 2.45 3.35 -14.39
N THR A 109 2.66 4.65 -14.20
CA THR A 109 3.62 5.23 -13.24
C THR A 109 2.90 6.19 -12.30
N ALA A 110 2.85 5.81 -11.02
CA ALA A 110 2.16 6.59 -9.99
C ALA A 110 2.85 7.96 -9.85
N SER A 111 2.05 9.02 -9.68
CA SER A 111 2.55 10.40 -9.54
C SER A 111 3.21 11.00 -10.79
N ILE A 112 3.31 10.23 -11.89
CA ILE A 112 3.91 10.69 -13.16
C ILE A 112 2.87 10.70 -14.26
N SER A 113 2.52 9.52 -14.78
CA SER A 113 1.55 9.38 -15.87
C SER A 113 0.11 9.30 -15.36
N GLN A 114 -0.09 8.71 -14.18
CA GLN A 114 -1.40 8.49 -13.61
C GLN A 114 -1.39 8.46 -12.08
N CYS A 115 -2.58 8.53 -11.49
CA CYS A 115 -2.85 8.19 -10.10
C CYS A 115 -2.65 6.69 -9.86
N ALA A 116 -2.31 6.34 -8.61
CA ALA A 116 -2.37 4.97 -8.15
C ALA A 116 -3.81 4.44 -8.23
N ILE A 117 -3.96 3.17 -8.62
CA ILE A 117 -5.25 2.49 -8.64
C ILE A 117 -5.50 2.01 -7.21
N ASN A 118 -6.47 2.59 -6.51
CA ASN A 118 -6.68 2.29 -5.08
C ASN A 118 -7.40 0.96 -4.87
N PRO A 119 -7.31 0.36 -3.67
CA PRO A 119 -8.05 -0.86 -3.33
C PRO A 119 -9.53 -0.83 -3.73
N GLY A 120 -9.96 -1.90 -4.39
CA GLY A 120 -11.30 -2.07 -4.96
C GLY A 120 -11.52 -1.34 -6.29
N GLU A 121 -10.65 -0.42 -6.70
CA GLU A 121 -10.78 0.26 -7.99
C GLU A 121 -10.40 -0.64 -9.16
N VAL A 122 -11.00 -0.34 -10.31
CA VAL A 122 -10.71 -0.99 -11.58
C VAL A 122 -10.20 0.05 -12.56
N PHE A 123 -9.01 -0.11 -13.10
CA PHE A 123 -8.46 0.72 -14.17
C PHE A 123 -8.27 -0.09 -15.45
N THR A 124 -8.56 0.52 -16.60
CA THR A 124 -8.35 -0.14 -17.89
C THR A 124 -7.16 0.49 -18.59
N TYR A 125 -6.06 -0.27 -18.65
CA TYR A 125 -4.96 0.03 -19.56
C TYR A 125 -5.40 -0.33 -20.97
N ARG A 126 -5.20 0.58 -21.92
CA ARG A 126 -5.43 0.35 -23.34
C ARG A 126 -4.30 1.02 -24.09
N PHE A 127 -3.49 0.23 -24.77
CA PHE A 127 -2.32 0.74 -25.50
C PHE A 127 -1.99 -0.14 -26.70
N LEU A 128 -1.32 0.46 -27.67
CA LEU A 128 -0.80 -0.22 -28.85
C LEU A 128 0.53 -0.90 -28.50
N VAL A 129 0.71 -2.15 -28.92
CA VAL A 129 2.04 -2.78 -28.97
C VAL A 129 2.61 -2.62 -30.38
N ASP A 130 3.47 -1.62 -30.56
CA ASP A 130 3.89 -1.15 -31.88
C ASP A 130 4.98 -2.03 -32.53
N LYS A 131 5.80 -2.72 -31.73
CA LYS A 131 6.94 -3.51 -32.21
C LYS A 131 6.99 -4.92 -31.60
N PRO A 132 7.41 -5.94 -32.39
CA PRO A 132 7.68 -7.27 -31.85
C PRO A 132 8.83 -7.23 -30.86
N GLY A 133 8.90 -8.20 -29.96
CA GLY A 133 10.02 -8.32 -29.05
C GLY A 133 9.69 -8.99 -27.72
N THR A 134 10.71 -9.02 -26.87
CA THR A 134 10.65 -9.53 -25.50
C THR A 134 10.52 -8.37 -24.54
N TYR A 135 9.39 -8.30 -23.86
CA TYR A 135 9.08 -7.28 -22.87
C TYR A 135 8.60 -7.95 -21.59
N PHE A 136 8.33 -7.12 -20.59
CA PHE A 136 7.75 -7.53 -19.34
C PHE A 136 6.95 -6.35 -18.79
N TYR A 137 6.22 -6.61 -17.71
CA TYR A 137 5.52 -5.58 -16.98
C TYR A 137 5.81 -5.76 -15.49
N HIS A 138 5.74 -4.68 -14.73
CA HIS A 138 5.96 -4.73 -13.28
C HIS A 138 5.22 -3.62 -12.53
N GLY A 139 5.06 -3.81 -11.22
CA GLY A 139 4.59 -2.77 -10.31
C GLY A 139 5.51 -1.56 -10.35
N HIS A 140 4.95 -0.36 -10.51
CA HIS A 140 5.72 0.90 -10.56
C HIS A 140 5.19 1.90 -9.52
N TYR A 141 5.10 1.41 -8.29
CA TYR A 141 4.77 2.19 -7.12
C TYR A 141 5.51 1.63 -5.90
N GLY A 142 6.22 2.49 -5.17
CA GLY A 142 7.15 2.04 -4.12
C GLY A 142 8.11 0.96 -4.63
N MET A 143 8.36 -0.04 -3.81
CA MET A 143 9.19 -1.21 -4.13
C MET A 143 8.38 -2.48 -4.53
N GLN A 144 7.20 -2.33 -5.13
CA GLN A 144 6.28 -3.45 -5.44
C GLN A 144 6.85 -4.52 -6.38
N ARG A 145 7.85 -4.21 -7.21
CA ARG A 145 8.48 -5.23 -8.06
C ARG A 145 9.25 -6.23 -7.21
N SER A 146 9.97 -5.76 -6.17
CA SER A 146 10.64 -6.63 -5.20
C SER A 146 9.66 -7.47 -4.36
N ALA A 147 8.40 -7.03 -4.21
CA ALA A 147 7.31 -7.80 -3.59
C ALA A 147 6.75 -8.92 -4.51
N GLY A 148 7.19 -8.98 -5.77
CA GLY A 148 6.80 -10.01 -6.73
C GLY A 148 5.86 -9.57 -7.84
N LEU A 149 5.47 -8.28 -7.89
CA LEU A 149 4.53 -7.79 -8.89
C LEU A 149 5.21 -7.59 -10.25
N TYR A 150 5.36 -8.67 -11.02
CA TYR A 150 5.89 -8.64 -12.39
C TYR A 150 5.47 -9.85 -13.22
N GLY A 151 5.55 -9.74 -14.54
CA GLY A 151 5.28 -10.83 -15.48
C GLY A 151 5.77 -10.52 -16.90
N SER A 152 5.73 -11.49 -17.80
CA SER A 152 6.23 -11.34 -19.17
C SER A 152 5.21 -10.70 -20.10
N LEU A 153 5.70 -9.95 -21.08
CA LEU A 153 4.91 -9.45 -22.21
C LEU A 153 5.67 -9.81 -23.49
N ILE A 154 5.10 -10.72 -24.29
CA ILE A 154 5.68 -11.17 -25.54
C ILE A 154 4.91 -10.53 -26.68
N VAL A 155 5.61 -9.84 -27.58
CA VAL A 155 5.03 -9.33 -28.82
C VAL A 155 5.62 -10.14 -29.98
N ASP A 156 4.77 -10.89 -30.66
CA ASP A 156 5.11 -11.58 -31.89
C ASP A 156 5.14 -10.58 -33.07
N VAL A 157 5.80 -10.97 -34.16
CA VAL A 157 5.75 -10.21 -35.42
C VAL A 157 4.31 -10.05 -35.91
N ALA A 158 4.07 -9.01 -36.72
CA ALA A 158 2.76 -8.77 -37.31
C ALA A 158 2.33 -9.95 -38.19
N GLU A 159 1.01 -10.11 -38.40
CA GLU A 159 0.47 -11.19 -39.20
C GLU A 159 1.04 -11.16 -40.64
N GLY A 160 1.62 -12.27 -41.08
CA GLY A 160 2.27 -12.38 -42.40
C GLY A 160 3.74 -11.97 -42.43
N GLU A 161 4.26 -11.35 -41.37
CA GLU A 161 5.68 -11.07 -41.22
C GLU A 161 6.44 -12.27 -40.66
N ARG A 162 7.76 -12.26 -40.83
CA ARG A 162 8.65 -13.30 -40.29
C ARG A 162 9.78 -12.66 -39.50
N GLU A 163 10.07 -13.29 -38.37
CA GLU A 163 11.29 -13.03 -37.62
C GLU A 163 12.52 -13.16 -38.53
N PRO A 164 13.56 -12.37 -38.30
CA PRO A 164 14.68 -12.30 -39.23
C PRO A 164 15.76 -13.35 -38.92
N PHE A 165 15.35 -14.43 -38.24
CA PHE A 165 16.09 -15.64 -37.85
C PHE A 165 15.10 -16.82 -37.66
N HIS A 166 15.61 -18.06 -37.75
CA HIS A 166 14.82 -19.28 -37.61
C HIS A 166 14.99 -19.94 -36.23
N TYR A 167 13.93 -20.53 -35.71
CA TYR A 167 13.95 -21.38 -34.51
C TYR A 167 12.84 -22.44 -34.58
N ASP A 168 13.05 -23.58 -33.92
CA ASP A 168 12.14 -24.71 -33.87
C ASP A 168 11.17 -24.65 -32.67
N GLY A 169 11.50 -23.87 -31.65
CA GLY A 169 10.68 -23.67 -30.46
C GLY A 169 11.08 -22.44 -29.66
N GLU A 170 10.23 -22.04 -28.72
CA GLU A 170 10.42 -20.83 -27.91
C GLU A 170 10.31 -21.16 -26.41
N LEU A 171 11.15 -20.51 -25.62
CA LEU A 171 11.20 -20.58 -24.17
C LEU A 171 11.23 -19.16 -23.60
N ASN A 172 10.64 -18.98 -22.42
CA ASN A 172 10.61 -17.72 -21.71
C ASN A 172 11.29 -17.85 -20.35
N LEU A 173 12.08 -16.85 -19.96
CA LEU A 173 12.89 -16.83 -18.74
C LEU A 173 12.90 -15.44 -18.11
N LEU A 174 12.09 -15.27 -17.08
CA LEU A 174 12.17 -14.13 -16.16
C LEU A 174 13.22 -14.39 -15.10
N LEU A 175 14.13 -13.45 -14.94
CA LEU A 175 15.17 -13.46 -13.91
C LEU A 175 14.85 -12.41 -12.87
N SER A 176 14.87 -12.79 -11.60
CA SER A 176 14.69 -11.84 -10.50
C SER A 176 15.57 -12.19 -9.31
N ASP A 177 15.78 -11.21 -8.46
CA ASP A 177 16.34 -11.40 -7.13
C ASP A 177 15.22 -11.46 -6.10
N TRP A 178 15.47 -12.12 -4.97
CA TRP A 178 14.43 -12.44 -4.01
C TRP A 178 14.78 -12.08 -2.59
N TRP A 179 13.79 -11.53 -1.90
CA TRP A 179 13.93 -10.89 -0.61
C TRP A 179 12.97 -11.51 0.40
N HIS A 180 13.44 -11.76 1.60
CA HIS A 180 12.63 -12.22 2.73
C HIS A 180 12.20 -11.07 3.63
N GLN A 181 12.94 -9.97 3.58
CA GLN A 181 12.57 -8.73 4.25
C GLN A 181 11.41 -8.10 3.46
N SER A 182 10.37 -7.66 4.17
CA SER A 182 9.23 -7.02 3.52
C SER A 182 9.64 -5.71 2.84
N VAL A 183 8.93 -5.31 1.79
CA VAL A 183 9.22 -4.05 1.08
C VAL A 183 9.10 -2.82 1.99
N HIS A 184 8.15 -2.84 2.93
CA HIS A 184 7.99 -1.80 3.95
C HIS A 184 9.23 -1.70 4.86
N GLU A 185 9.76 -2.83 5.34
CA GLU A 185 11.01 -2.83 6.11
C GLU A 185 12.21 -2.36 5.30
N GLN A 186 12.27 -2.69 4.02
CA GLN A 186 13.31 -2.20 3.11
C GLN A 186 13.23 -0.68 2.94
N GLU A 187 12.06 -0.15 2.60
CA GLU A 187 11.84 1.28 2.35
C GLU A 187 12.07 2.15 3.60
N VAL A 188 11.69 1.67 4.79
CA VAL A 188 11.99 2.33 6.08
C VAL A 188 13.48 2.31 6.36
N GLY A 189 14.15 1.19 6.05
CA GLY A 189 15.62 1.08 6.12
C GLY A 189 16.30 2.16 5.29
N LEU A 190 15.91 2.28 4.03
CA LEU A 190 16.44 3.24 3.08
C LEU A 190 16.13 4.70 3.46
N SER A 191 15.02 4.94 4.15
CA SER A 191 14.58 6.29 4.56
C SER A 191 15.07 6.70 5.95
N SER A 192 15.68 5.78 6.71
CA SER A 192 16.14 6.04 8.08
C SER A 192 17.45 6.85 8.16
N ALA A 193 17.68 7.50 9.31
CA ALA A 193 18.92 8.21 9.64
C ALA A 193 19.53 7.62 10.93
N PRO A 194 20.74 7.00 10.87
CA PRO A 194 21.48 6.65 9.66
C PRO A 194 20.75 5.61 8.82
N ILE A 195 21.04 5.56 7.52
CA ILE A 195 20.47 4.55 6.60
C ILE A 195 20.74 3.14 7.11
N ARG A 196 19.73 2.27 7.01
CA ARG A 196 19.86 0.83 7.17
C ARG A 196 19.74 0.19 5.80
N TRP A 197 20.89 -0.16 5.22
CA TRP A 197 20.94 -0.81 3.92
C TRP A 197 20.21 -2.15 3.95
N ILE A 198 19.45 -2.45 2.90
CA ILE A 198 18.60 -3.65 2.77
C ILE A 198 19.40 -4.96 2.67
N GLY A 199 20.72 -4.87 2.47
CA GLY A 199 21.58 -6.03 2.30
C GLY A 199 21.60 -6.53 0.86
N GLU A 200 21.72 -7.85 0.71
CA GLU A 200 21.75 -8.55 -0.58
C GLU A 200 20.59 -9.56 -0.61
N PRO A 201 20.05 -9.89 -1.80
CA PRO A 201 18.92 -10.80 -1.92
C PRO A 201 19.29 -12.19 -1.40
N GLN A 202 18.32 -12.91 -0.82
CA GLN A 202 18.54 -14.24 -0.24
C GLN A 202 18.63 -15.33 -1.31
N SER A 203 17.97 -15.15 -2.46
CA SER A 203 17.96 -16.09 -3.57
C SER A 203 17.81 -15.38 -4.90
N LEU A 204 18.19 -16.06 -5.99
CA LEU A 204 17.85 -15.68 -7.36
C LEU A 204 16.73 -16.60 -7.86
N LEU A 205 15.75 -16.04 -8.56
CA LEU A 205 14.63 -16.79 -9.12
C LEU A 205 14.71 -16.83 -10.64
N LEU A 206 14.42 -18.02 -11.19
CA LEU A 206 14.22 -18.26 -12.61
C LEU A 206 12.75 -18.63 -12.81
N ASN A 207 11.98 -17.75 -13.49
CA ASN A 207 10.53 -17.85 -13.61
C ASN A 207 9.82 -18.00 -12.25
N GLY A 208 10.28 -17.24 -11.24
CA GLY A 208 9.74 -17.26 -9.88
C GLY A 208 10.06 -18.52 -9.08
N ARG A 209 11.10 -19.27 -9.46
CA ARG A 209 11.59 -20.47 -8.76
C ARG A 209 13.07 -20.33 -8.39
N GLY A 210 13.40 -20.51 -7.12
CA GLY A 210 14.75 -20.43 -6.59
C GLY A 210 14.98 -21.40 -5.44
N GLN A 211 16.12 -21.28 -4.77
CA GLN A 211 16.52 -22.15 -3.66
C GLN A 211 17.12 -21.33 -2.53
N HIS A 212 16.63 -21.55 -1.32
CA HIS A 212 17.16 -20.95 -0.09
C HIS A 212 17.57 -22.04 0.91
N ASN A 213 18.71 -21.88 1.57
CA ASN A 213 19.30 -22.84 2.54
C ASN A 213 19.51 -24.27 2.03
N CYS A 214 19.39 -24.49 0.72
CA CYS A 214 19.72 -25.74 0.07
C CYS A 214 20.24 -25.47 -1.35
N SER A 215 20.87 -26.47 -1.97
CA SER A 215 21.24 -26.41 -3.39
C SER A 215 20.95 -27.74 -4.10
N LEU A 216 20.47 -27.66 -5.35
CA LEU A 216 20.39 -28.80 -6.26
C LEU A 216 21.76 -29.32 -6.69
N ALA A 217 22.80 -28.49 -6.59
CA ALA A 217 24.18 -28.86 -6.92
C ALA A 217 25.01 -29.25 -5.70
N ALA A 218 24.37 -29.46 -4.52
CA ALA A 218 25.07 -29.77 -3.27
C ALA A 218 25.97 -31.01 -3.35
N HIS A 219 25.71 -31.95 -4.27
CA HIS A 219 26.53 -33.16 -4.46
C HIS A 219 27.80 -32.94 -5.29
N TYR A 220 28.00 -31.77 -5.91
CA TYR A 220 29.13 -31.52 -6.81
C TYR A 220 30.38 -30.93 -6.13
N ARG A 221 30.38 -30.56 -4.84
CA ARG A 221 31.55 -30.07 -4.07
C ARG A 221 31.39 -30.25 -2.55
N ASN A 222 32.45 -30.01 -1.75
CA ASN A 222 32.44 -29.74 -0.29
C ASN A 222 31.59 -28.49 0.04
N SER A 223 30.31 -28.53 -0.28
CA SER A 223 29.33 -27.48 -0.07
C SER A 223 28.83 -27.56 1.37
N SER A 224 28.91 -26.46 2.12
CA SER A 224 28.23 -26.32 3.42
C SER A 224 26.70 -26.27 3.29
N SER A 225 26.16 -26.18 2.07
CA SER A 225 24.72 -26.13 1.80
C SER A 225 24.12 -27.53 1.70
N ASN A 226 22.97 -27.72 2.35
CA ASN A 226 22.20 -28.97 2.31
C ASN A 226 21.66 -29.27 0.90
N LYS A 227 21.46 -30.55 0.58
CA LYS A 227 20.78 -30.95 -0.67
C LYS A 227 19.30 -30.58 -0.61
N CYS A 228 18.78 -29.94 -1.66
CA CYS A 228 17.34 -29.67 -1.74
C CYS A 228 16.55 -31.00 -1.88
N ASN A 229 15.56 -31.21 -1.01
CA ASN A 229 14.67 -32.38 -1.05
C ASN A 229 13.35 -31.99 -1.74
N LEU A 230 13.35 -31.98 -3.07
CA LEU A 230 12.20 -31.59 -3.90
C LEU A 230 11.57 -32.83 -4.53
N LYS A 231 10.27 -33.03 -4.35
CA LYS A 231 9.49 -34.16 -4.89
C LYS A 231 8.87 -33.86 -6.25
N GLY A 232 8.89 -32.61 -6.68
CA GLY A 232 8.30 -32.13 -7.93
C GLY A 232 6.87 -31.64 -7.69
N GLY A 233 6.60 -30.38 -8.08
CA GLY A 233 5.32 -29.72 -7.90
C GLY A 233 5.31 -28.64 -6.81
N GLU A 234 6.34 -28.57 -5.97
CA GLU A 234 6.50 -27.49 -5.00
C GLU A 234 6.67 -26.11 -5.68
N LYS A 235 6.25 -25.04 -5.00
CA LYS A 235 6.39 -23.66 -5.51
C LYS A 235 7.85 -23.19 -5.66
N CYS A 236 8.82 -23.93 -5.14
CA CYS A 236 10.24 -23.67 -5.33
C CYS A 236 10.96 -24.72 -6.19
N ALA A 237 10.23 -25.72 -6.70
CA ALA A 237 10.80 -26.66 -7.64
C ALA A 237 11.27 -25.90 -8.90
N PRO A 238 12.49 -26.16 -9.39
CA PRO A 238 13.08 -25.42 -10.50
C PRO A 238 12.18 -25.47 -11.74
N LYS A 239 12.07 -24.36 -12.46
CA LYS A 239 11.33 -24.32 -13.72
C LYS A 239 12.15 -25.03 -14.80
N ILE A 240 11.78 -26.26 -15.11
CA ILE A 240 12.45 -27.09 -16.12
C ILE A 240 12.22 -26.52 -17.53
N LEU A 241 13.31 -26.24 -18.24
CA LEU A 241 13.30 -25.83 -19.64
C LEU A 241 13.41 -27.07 -20.53
N LYS A 242 12.28 -27.56 -21.03
CA LYS A 242 12.22 -28.79 -21.82
C LYS A 242 12.55 -28.52 -23.28
N VAL A 243 13.45 -29.30 -23.84
CA VAL A 243 13.89 -29.18 -25.22
C VAL A 243 14.08 -30.54 -25.88
N GLN A 244 13.88 -30.59 -27.21
CA GLN A 244 14.24 -31.73 -28.02
C GLN A 244 15.72 -31.62 -28.44
N PRO A 245 16.47 -32.73 -28.52
CA PRO A 245 17.83 -32.72 -29.06
C PRO A 245 17.87 -32.27 -30.53
N ASN A 246 18.99 -31.68 -30.97
CA ASN A 246 19.24 -31.22 -32.34
C ASN A 246 18.20 -30.22 -32.89
N LYS A 247 17.71 -29.33 -32.02
CA LYS A 247 16.76 -28.26 -32.34
C LYS A 247 17.31 -26.92 -31.88
N THR A 248 16.89 -25.84 -32.54
CA THR A 248 17.23 -24.48 -32.14
C THR A 248 16.05 -23.85 -31.42
N TYR A 249 16.26 -23.38 -30.20
CA TYR A 249 15.25 -22.70 -29.40
C TYR A 249 15.57 -21.22 -29.26
N ARG A 250 14.55 -20.37 -29.38
CA ARG A 250 14.62 -18.98 -28.92
C ARG A 250 14.35 -18.93 -27.42
N LEU A 251 15.30 -18.40 -26.66
CA LEU A 251 15.14 -18.11 -25.24
C LEU A 251 14.95 -16.61 -25.07
N ARG A 252 13.75 -16.22 -24.62
CA ARG A 252 13.39 -14.84 -24.26
C ARG A 252 13.72 -14.60 -22.80
N ILE A 253 14.58 -13.64 -22.53
CA ILE A 253 15.14 -13.38 -21.20
C ILE A 253 14.79 -11.95 -20.81
N ALA A 254 14.27 -11.75 -19.60
CA ALA A 254 14.08 -10.41 -19.04
C ALA A 254 14.45 -10.39 -17.57
N SER A 255 15.07 -9.30 -17.12
CA SER A 255 15.50 -9.12 -15.74
C SER A 255 14.58 -8.15 -15.01
N THR A 256 13.82 -8.69 -14.06
CA THR A 256 12.93 -7.95 -13.17
C THR A 256 13.55 -7.80 -11.78
N THR A 257 14.88 -7.83 -11.67
CA THR A 257 15.59 -7.68 -10.40
C THR A 257 15.36 -6.31 -9.76
N ALA A 258 15.32 -6.26 -8.44
CA ALA A 258 15.21 -5.03 -7.66
C ALA A 258 16.57 -4.36 -7.47
N LEU A 259 17.62 -5.13 -7.19
CA LEU A 259 18.98 -4.64 -6.92
C LEU A 259 20.03 -5.29 -7.82
N ALA A 260 20.02 -6.62 -7.91
CA ALA A 260 21.13 -7.37 -8.46
C ALA A 260 21.24 -7.19 -9.98
N ALA A 261 22.45 -6.90 -10.45
CA ALA A 261 22.83 -7.21 -11.83
C ALA A 261 23.14 -8.71 -11.92
N LEU A 262 22.84 -9.34 -13.06
CA LEU A 262 22.94 -10.79 -13.20
C LEU A 262 23.81 -11.19 -14.39
N ASN A 263 24.27 -12.43 -14.36
CA ASN A 263 24.88 -13.11 -15.48
C ASN A 263 24.24 -14.49 -15.67
N LEU A 264 23.92 -14.85 -16.90
CA LEU A 264 23.32 -16.13 -17.28
C LEU A 264 24.32 -16.97 -18.09
N ALA A 265 24.49 -18.24 -17.73
CA ALA A 265 25.28 -19.22 -18.49
C ALA A 265 24.54 -20.56 -18.61
N ILE A 266 24.74 -21.26 -19.73
CA ILE A 266 24.15 -22.59 -19.99
C ILE A 266 25.27 -23.60 -20.20
N GLY A 267 25.28 -24.68 -19.42
CA GLY A 267 26.37 -25.65 -19.41
C GLY A 267 26.63 -26.26 -20.79
N ASN A 268 27.83 -26.09 -21.31
CA ASN A 268 28.30 -26.54 -22.63
C ASN A 268 27.55 -25.95 -23.84
N HIS A 269 26.71 -24.93 -23.67
CA HIS A 269 25.99 -24.30 -24.79
C HIS A 269 26.45 -22.86 -24.98
N LYS A 270 26.55 -22.46 -26.26
CA LYS A 270 26.67 -21.05 -26.62
C LYS A 270 25.31 -20.44 -26.87
N MET A 271 25.21 -19.13 -26.66
CA MET A 271 24.01 -18.34 -26.92
C MET A 271 24.29 -17.36 -28.06
N LEU A 272 23.45 -17.36 -29.09
CA LEU A 272 23.50 -16.34 -30.15
C LEU A 272 22.52 -15.21 -29.80
N VAL A 273 23.03 -14.05 -29.42
CA VAL A 273 22.19 -12.89 -29.10
C VAL A 273 21.60 -12.32 -30.39
N VAL A 274 20.28 -12.15 -30.44
CA VAL A 274 19.56 -11.70 -31.66
C VAL A 274 18.64 -10.50 -31.43
N GLU A 275 18.29 -10.21 -30.18
CA GLU A 275 17.43 -9.09 -29.79
C GLU A 275 17.88 -8.53 -28.43
N SER A 276 17.79 -7.21 -28.26
CA SER A 276 17.96 -6.50 -26.99
C SER A 276 16.88 -5.44 -26.85
N ASP A 277 16.16 -5.43 -25.72
CA ASP A 277 15.11 -4.46 -25.38
C ASP A 277 14.05 -4.27 -26.47
N GLY A 278 13.65 -5.38 -27.11
CA GLY A 278 12.66 -5.39 -28.19
C GLY A 278 13.17 -4.89 -29.54
N ASN A 279 14.49 -4.74 -29.70
CA ASN A 279 15.13 -4.33 -30.95
C ASN A 279 16.09 -5.41 -31.44
N TYR A 280 15.98 -5.78 -32.73
CA TYR A 280 16.91 -6.74 -33.32
C TYR A 280 18.33 -6.18 -33.41
N VAL A 281 19.30 -6.98 -33.00
CA VAL A 281 20.73 -6.63 -33.02
C VAL A 281 21.47 -7.43 -34.08
N GLN A 282 22.68 -6.98 -34.43
CA GLN A 282 23.60 -7.79 -35.21
C GLN A 282 23.95 -9.05 -34.42
N PRO A 283 23.69 -10.27 -34.93
CA PRO A 283 23.91 -11.47 -34.13
C PRO A 283 25.37 -11.68 -33.73
N PHE A 284 25.60 -12.03 -32.47
CA PHE A 284 26.92 -12.39 -31.94
C PHE A 284 26.81 -13.52 -30.91
N LEU A 285 27.84 -14.38 -30.87
CA LEU A 285 27.89 -15.54 -29.97
C LEU A 285 28.51 -15.16 -28.63
N VAL A 286 27.95 -15.69 -27.55
CA VAL A 286 28.47 -15.55 -26.20
C VAL A 286 28.41 -16.89 -25.46
N ASP A 287 29.34 -17.10 -24.53
CA ASP A 287 29.34 -18.25 -23.61
C ASP A 287 28.46 -17.96 -22.37
N ASP A 288 28.33 -16.68 -22.01
CA ASP A 288 27.50 -16.15 -20.93
C ASP A 288 26.94 -14.75 -21.28
N LEU A 289 25.89 -14.33 -20.60
CA LEU A 289 25.16 -13.10 -20.88
C LEU A 289 24.98 -12.27 -19.61
N ASP A 290 25.61 -11.09 -19.57
CA ASP A 290 25.32 -10.08 -18.55
C ASP A 290 23.96 -9.42 -18.83
N ILE A 291 23.13 -9.30 -17.80
CA ILE A 291 21.80 -8.70 -17.89
C ILE A 291 21.53 -7.87 -16.63
N TYR A 292 21.25 -6.58 -16.84
CA TYR A 292 20.98 -5.65 -15.75
C TYR A 292 19.48 -5.54 -15.44
N SER A 293 19.13 -5.02 -14.26
CA SER A 293 17.73 -4.74 -13.93
C SER A 293 17.10 -3.87 -15.03
N GLY A 294 15.96 -4.33 -15.58
CA GLY A 294 15.25 -3.60 -16.62
C GLY A 294 15.65 -3.96 -18.05
N GLU A 295 16.59 -4.86 -18.26
CA GLU A 295 16.97 -5.29 -19.61
C GLU A 295 16.20 -6.55 -20.03
N SER A 296 16.00 -6.67 -21.35
CA SER A 296 15.55 -7.90 -21.98
C SER A 296 16.41 -8.27 -23.18
N TYR A 297 16.53 -9.57 -23.44
CA TYR A 297 17.25 -10.13 -24.58
C TYR A 297 16.49 -11.31 -25.17
N SER A 298 16.65 -11.54 -26.47
CA SER A 298 16.41 -12.87 -27.05
C SER A 298 17.73 -13.48 -27.50
N VAL A 299 17.93 -14.74 -27.14
CA VAL A 299 19.06 -15.54 -27.62
C VAL A 299 18.57 -16.81 -28.31
N LEU A 300 19.32 -17.31 -29.28
CA LEU A 300 19.13 -18.63 -29.86
C LEU A 300 20.10 -19.62 -29.23
N ILE A 301 19.59 -20.78 -28.85
CA ILE A 301 20.38 -21.91 -28.33
C ILE A 301 20.14 -23.13 -29.21
N THR A 302 21.21 -23.80 -29.61
CA THR A 302 21.13 -25.06 -30.36
C THR A 302 21.38 -26.22 -29.41
N THR A 303 20.49 -27.22 -29.40
CA THR A 303 20.56 -28.37 -28.49
C THR A 303 21.43 -29.50 -29.06
N ASP A 304 22.67 -29.18 -29.39
CA ASP A 304 23.66 -30.04 -30.07
C ASP A 304 24.51 -30.92 -29.13
N GLN A 305 24.33 -30.76 -27.81
CA GLN A 305 25.03 -31.55 -26.81
C GLN A 305 24.50 -33.00 -26.69
N ASN A 306 25.21 -33.87 -25.97
CA ASN A 306 24.85 -35.29 -25.78
C ASN A 306 23.40 -35.46 -25.29
N ALA A 307 22.57 -36.09 -26.12
CA ALA A 307 21.14 -36.28 -25.88
C ALA A 307 20.79 -37.16 -24.67
N ARG A 308 21.75 -37.90 -24.11
CA ARG A 308 21.57 -38.72 -22.90
C ARG A 308 21.69 -37.91 -21.60
N ASN A 309 22.09 -36.64 -21.67
CA ASN A 309 22.32 -35.80 -20.50
C ASN A 309 21.36 -34.61 -20.43
N ASN A 310 21.11 -34.12 -19.23
CA ASN A 310 20.54 -32.81 -18.99
C ASN A 310 21.66 -31.80 -18.71
N TYR A 311 21.38 -30.51 -18.82
CA TYR A 311 22.37 -29.44 -18.66
C TYR A 311 21.90 -28.39 -17.65
N TRP A 312 22.84 -27.77 -16.93
CA TRP A 312 22.54 -26.68 -16.01
C TRP A 312 22.34 -25.37 -16.76
N VAL A 313 21.37 -24.59 -16.28
CA VAL A 313 21.24 -23.16 -16.56
C VAL A 313 21.50 -22.44 -15.26
N SER A 314 22.43 -21.49 -15.29
CA SER A 314 23.03 -20.91 -14.10
C SER A 314 22.99 -19.40 -14.14
N VAL A 315 22.62 -18.79 -13.01
CA VAL A 315 22.50 -17.34 -12.86
C VAL A 315 23.30 -16.88 -11.66
N GLY A 316 24.24 -15.95 -11.86
CA GLY A 316 25.10 -15.39 -10.82
C GLY A 316 24.92 -13.88 -10.71
N VAL A 317 25.32 -13.31 -9.57
CA VAL A 317 25.28 -11.86 -9.32
C VAL A 317 26.50 -11.17 -9.91
N ARG A 318 26.28 -9.95 -10.42
CA ARG A 318 27.26 -9.04 -11.02
C ARG A 318 27.22 -7.69 -10.31
N GLY A 319 28.29 -6.91 -10.44
CA GLY A 319 28.37 -5.52 -10.01
C GLY A 319 28.54 -5.29 -8.51
N ARG A 320 28.18 -6.25 -7.66
CA ARG A 320 28.30 -6.19 -6.19
C ARG A 320 28.78 -7.52 -5.63
N GLU A 321 29.45 -7.48 -4.48
CA GLU A 321 29.97 -8.69 -3.83
C GLU A 321 28.81 -9.64 -3.45
N PRO A 322 28.76 -10.86 -4.01
CA PRO A 322 27.61 -11.72 -3.87
C PRO A 322 27.58 -12.36 -2.48
N LYS A 323 26.50 -12.08 -1.74
CA LYS A 323 26.06 -12.92 -0.61
C LYS A 323 24.90 -13.83 -0.98
N THR A 324 24.46 -13.76 -2.24
CA THR A 324 23.35 -14.53 -2.80
C THR A 324 23.91 -15.78 -3.48
N PRO A 325 23.37 -16.98 -3.18
CA PRO A 325 23.73 -18.19 -3.90
C PRO A 325 23.36 -18.10 -5.39
N GLN A 326 24.06 -18.90 -6.21
CA GLN A 326 23.77 -19.02 -7.64
C GLN A 326 22.36 -19.59 -7.87
N GLY A 327 21.58 -18.96 -8.76
CA GLY A 327 20.29 -19.46 -9.22
C GLY A 327 20.48 -20.60 -10.22
N LEU A 328 19.79 -21.72 -10.04
CA LEU A 328 19.98 -22.92 -10.85
C LEU A 328 18.65 -23.46 -11.39
N THR A 329 18.63 -23.79 -12.69
CA THR A 329 17.58 -24.63 -13.30
C THR A 329 18.17 -25.61 -14.32
N LEU A 330 17.32 -26.40 -14.94
CA LEU A 330 17.70 -27.46 -15.89
C LEU A 330 17.20 -27.15 -17.29
N LEU A 331 18.11 -27.27 -18.25
CA LEU A 331 17.80 -27.52 -19.65
C LEU A 331 17.66 -29.04 -19.82
N ASN A 332 16.42 -29.50 -19.89
CA ASN A 332 16.07 -30.92 -19.91
C ASN A 332 15.89 -31.40 -21.36
N TYR A 333 16.82 -32.24 -21.79
CA TYR A 333 16.76 -32.91 -23.09
C TYR A 333 15.79 -34.09 -23.02
N LEU A 334 14.74 -34.05 -23.82
CA LEU A 334 13.76 -35.13 -23.90
C LEU A 334 14.35 -36.35 -24.65
N PRO A 335 14.01 -37.59 -24.25
CA PRO A 335 13.03 -37.97 -23.21
C PRO A 335 13.63 -38.18 -21.80
N ASN A 336 14.81 -37.63 -21.48
CA ASN A 336 15.41 -37.82 -20.14
C ASN A 336 14.47 -37.30 -19.05
N SER A 337 14.43 -37.98 -17.90
CA SER A 337 13.71 -37.48 -16.74
C SER A 337 14.31 -36.16 -16.25
N ALA A 338 13.46 -35.21 -15.84
CA ALA A 338 13.91 -33.97 -15.18
C ALA A 338 14.54 -34.21 -13.80
N SER A 339 14.27 -35.37 -13.17
CA SER A 339 14.95 -35.77 -11.92
C SER A 339 16.38 -36.23 -12.12
N LYS A 340 16.79 -36.53 -13.36
CA LYS A 340 18.17 -36.84 -13.69
C LYS A 340 18.98 -35.54 -13.74
N LEU A 341 19.72 -35.26 -12.67
CA LEU A 341 20.58 -34.08 -12.62
C LEU A 341 21.68 -34.16 -13.68
N PRO A 342 22.14 -33.01 -14.23
CA PRO A 342 23.26 -32.94 -15.17
C PRO A 342 24.50 -33.61 -14.59
N VAL A 343 25.31 -34.25 -15.43
CA VAL A 343 26.52 -34.98 -15.03
C VAL A 343 27.70 -34.07 -14.66
N SER A 344 27.72 -32.86 -15.22
CA SER A 344 28.72 -31.84 -14.92
C SER A 344 28.25 -30.90 -13.81
N PRO A 345 29.18 -30.25 -13.09
CA PRO A 345 28.82 -29.17 -12.17
C PRO A 345 28.19 -27.98 -12.94
N PRO A 346 27.40 -27.13 -12.26
CA PRO A 346 26.88 -25.90 -12.85
C PRO A 346 28.01 -25.01 -13.42
N PRO A 347 27.77 -24.29 -14.54
CA PRO A 347 28.77 -23.37 -15.08
C PRO A 347 29.04 -22.23 -14.09
N VAL A 348 30.30 -21.86 -13.97
CA VAL A 348 30.75 -20.75 -13.13
C VAL A 348 30.54 -19.45 -13.89
N THR A 349 29.78 -18.53 -13.31
CA THR A 349 29.55 -17.20 -13.87
C THR A 349 30.76 -16.30 -13.61
N PRO A 350 31.05 -15.29 -14.44
CA PRO A 350 32.17 -14.37 -14.26
C PRO A 350 32.15 -13.68 -12.89
N GLN A 351 33.35 -13.36 -12.35
CA GLN A 351 33.53 -12.74 -11.03
C GLN A 351 32.83 -11.39 -10.92
N TRP A 352 32.01 -11.17 -9.89
CA TRP A 352 31.09 -10.03 -9.79
C TRP A 352 31.66 -8.64 -10.11
N ASN A 353 32.95 -8.41 -9.85
CA ASN A 353 33.68 -7.15 -10.06
C ASN A 353 34.46 -7.08 -11.40
N ASP A 354 34.33 -8.08 -12.28
CA ASP A 354 34.96 -8.07 -13.60
C ASP A 354 34.22 -7.15 -14.57
N TYR A 355 34.36 -5.84 -14.37
CA TYR A 355 33.72 -4.84 -15.22
C TYR A 355 34.27 -4.81 -16.65
N ASN A 356 35.45 -5.40 -16.90
CA ASN A 356 36.01 -5.49 -18.25
C ASN A 356 35.23 -6.48 -19.10
N HIS A 357 34.89 -7.63 -18.53
CA HIS A 357 33.96 -8.59 -19.15
C HIS A 357 32.62 -7.94 -19.48
N SER A 358 32.02 -7.25 -18.52
CA SER A 358 30.73 -6.55 -18.70
C SER A 358 30.78 -5.49 -19.80
N LYS A 359 31.83 -4.64 -19.80
CA LYS A 359 32.03 -3.63 -20.85
C LYS A 359 32.25 -4.27 -22.22
N SER A 360 32.95 -5.39 -22.28
CA SER A 360 33.18 -6.14 -23.53
C SER A 360 31.88 -6.66 -24.11
N PHE A 361 31.05 -7.32 -23.29
CA PHE A 361 29.72 -7.78 -23.67
C PHE A 361 28.86 -6.64 -24.24
N THR A 362 28.75 -5.53 -23.50
CA THR A 362 27.90 -4.41 -23.90
C THR A 362 28.37 -3.73 -25.21
N LYS A 363 29.69 -3.68 -25.46
CA LYS A 363 30.25 -3.12 -26.71
C LYS A 363 29.98 -3.98 -27.95
N ASN A 364 29.69 -5.27 -27.79
CA ASN A 364 29.35 -6.17 -28.90
C ASN A 364 27.91 -5.99 -29.39
N ILE A 365 27.06 -5.32 -28.61
CA ILE A 365 25.67 -5.06 -28.98
C ILE A 365 25.65 -3.93 -30.03
N LEU A 366 25.43 -4.30 -31.28
CA LEU A 366 25.37 -3.37 -32.41
C LEU A 366 24.01 -3.48 -33.11
N ALA A 367 23.54 -2.37 -33.69
CA ALA A 367 22.32 -2.40 -34.48
C ALA A 367 22.48 -3.29 -35.72
N ARG A 368 21.42 -4.03 -36.06
CA ARG A 368 21.34 -4.81 -37.29
C ARG A 368 21.29 -3.88 -38.51
N MET A 369 21.76 -4.37 -39.66
CA MET A 369 21.58 -3.65 -40.93
C MET A 369 20.08 -3.41 -41.20
N GLY A 370 19.72 -2.15 -41.49
CA GLY A 370 18.34 -1.73 -41.72
C GLY A 370 17.63 -1.14 -40.49
N SER A 371 18.23 -1.24 -39.29
CA SER A 371 17.68 -0.58 -38.09
C SER A 371 17.69 0.95 -38.20
N PRO A 372 16.79 1.65 -37.48
CA PRO A 372 16.77 3.11 -37.43
C PRO A 372 18.11 3.70 -37.01
N LYS A 373 18.60 4.70 -37.76
CA LYS A 373 19.84 5.42 -37.46
C LYS A 373 19.56 6.64 -36.56
N PRO A 374 20.49 6.99 -35.65
CA PRO A 374 20.35 8.23 -34.89
C PRO A 374 20.42 9.44 -35.82
N PRO A 375 19.73 10.55 -35.49
CA PRO A 375 20.04 11.85 -36.07
C PRO A 375 21.53 12.16 -35.88
N THR A 376 22.17 12.80 -36.86
CA THR A 376 23.62 13.08 -36.83
C THR A 376 23.99 14.13 -35.79
N THR A 377 23.09 15.09 -35.54
CA THR A 377 23.26 16.18 -34.58
C THR A 377 22.19 16.11 -33.48
N TYR A 378 22.49 16.68 -32.32
CA TYR A 378 21.52 16.91 -31.24
C TYR A 378 21.12 18.39 -31.18
N ASN A 379 19.91 18.66 -30.68
CA ASN A 379 19.43 20.01 -30.40
C ASN A 379 19.71 20.45 -28.97
N ARG A 380 19.72 19.51 -28.02
CA ARG A 380 19.96 19.76 -26.59
C ARG A 380 20.80 18.65 -25.99
N ARG A 381 21.68 18.98 -25.05
CA ARG A 381 22.47 18.01 -24.28
C ARG A 381 22.29 18.26 -22.80
N ILE A 382 22.02 17.19 -22.06
CA ILE A 382 21.85 17.19 -20.61
C ILE A 382 22.92 16.27 -20.01
N MET A 383 23.74 16.79 -19.09
CA MET A 383 24.75 16.01 -18.37
C MET A 383 24.25 15.71 -16.96
N LEU A 384 24.12 14.43 -16.62
CA LEU A 384 23.52 13.97 -15.38
C LEU A 384 24.58 13.24 -14.54
N LEU A 385 25.02 13.89 -13.46
CA LEU A 385 25.94 13.33 -12.48
C LEU A 385 25.19 12.63 -11.35
N ASN A 386 25.45 11.33 -11.20
CA ASN A 386 24.84 10.47 -10.21
C ASN A 386 25.66 10.43 -8.93
N THR A 387 25.12 10.92 -7.82
CA THR A 387 25.83 11.05 -6.54
C THR A 387 25.00 10.46 -5.40
N GLN A 388 25.68 9.91 -4.40
CA GLN A 388 25.07 9.60 -3.11
C GLN A 388 25.40 10.74 -2.13
N ASN A 389 24.43 11.31 -1.43
CA ASN A 389 24.59 12.45 -0.52
C ASN A 389 23.77 12.28 0.77
N ARG A 390 23.78 13.27 1.67
CA ARG A 390 23.00 13.25 2.93
C ARG A 390 22.04 14.43 3.04
N LEU A 391 20.75 14.17 3.21
CA LEU A 391 19.75 15.18 3.57
C LEU A 391 19.34 14.99 5.02
N ASN A 392 19.65 15.93 5.91
CA ASN A 392 19.26 15.85 7.33
C ASN A 392 19.66 14.51 8.00
N GLY A 393 20.83 13.97 7.65
CA GLY A 393 21.33 12.69 8.15
C GLY A 393 20.86 11.45 7.37
N VAL A 394 19.80 11.55 6.56
CA VAL A 394 19.29 10.48 5.68
C VAL A 394 20.14 10.41 4.41
N THR A 395 20.58 9.22 4.03
CA THR A 395 21.29 9.02 2.76
C THR A 395 20.31 9.10 1.58
N LYS A 396 20.66 9.85 0.55
CA LYS A 396 19.86 10.01 -0.68
C LYS A 396 20.71 9.78 -1.91
N TRP A 397 20.08 9.33 -2.99
CA TRP A 397 20.66 9.39 -4.32
C TRP A 397 20.20 10.67 -5.01
N ALA A 398 21.10 11.29 -5.76
CA ALA A 398 20.86 12.58 -6.37
C ALA A 398 21.48 12.66 -7.76
N VAL A 399 20.76 13.33 -8.65
CA VAL A 399 21.20 13.66 -9.99
C VAL A 399 21.50 15.16 -10.02
N ASN A 400 22.74 15.54 -10.35
CA ASN A 400 23.20 16.94 -10.31
C ASN A 400 22.89 17.64 -8.97
N ASN A 401 23.15 16.95 -7.85
CA ASN A 401 22.88 17.39 -6.48
C ASN A 401 21.37 17.58 -6.13
N VAL A 402 20.46 17.05 -6.96
CA VAL A 402 19.02 17.04 -6.72
C VAL A 402 18.52 15.61 -6.53
N SER A 403 17.93 15.32 -5.37
CA SER A 403 17.20 14.08 -5.10
C SER A 403 15.75 14.24 -5.59
N LEU A 404 15.31 13.37 -6.51
CA LEU A 404 13.93 13.39 -7.00
C LEU A 404 12.96 13.10 -5.85
N VAL A 405 11.92 13.91 -5.75
CA VAL A 405 10.72 13.63 -4.96
C VAL A 405 9.50 13.69 -5.87
N LEU A 406 8.61 12.71 -5.77
CA LEU A 406 7.40 12.67 -6.58
C LEU A 406 6.26 13.43 -5.88
N PRO A 407 5.53 14.31 -6.59
CA PRO A 407 4.40 15.02 -6.03
C PRO A 407 3.18 14.10 -5.90
N ALA A 408 2.25 14.43 -5.02
CA ALA A 408 0.98 13.69 -4.89
C ALA A 408 0.10 13.74 -6.15
N THR A 409 0.24 14.80 -6.94
CA THR A 409 -0.55 15.00 -8.17
C THR A 409 0.26 14.54 -9.37
N PRO A 410 -0.26 13.65 -10.23
CA PRO A 410 0.47 13.18 -11.41
C PRO A 410 1.00 14.32 -12.26
N TYR A 411 2.27 14.27 -12.67
CA TYR A 411 2.86 15.31 -13.51
C TYR A 411 2.06 15.53 -14.81
N LEU A 412 1.60 14.46 -15.46
CA LEU A 412 0.79 14.57 -16.67
C LEU A 412 -0.46 15.42 -16.42
N GLY A 413 -1.15 15.20 -15.30
CA GLY A 413 -2.29 16.00 -14.89
C GLY A 413 -1.92 17.45 -14.54
N SER A 414 -0.84 17.62 -13.77
CA SER A 414 -0.34 18.92 -13.35
C SER A 414 0.01 19.82 -14.54
N VAL A 415 0.75 19.29 -15.51
CA VAL A 415 1.11 19.99 -16.76
C VAL A 415 -0.12 20.22 -17.64
N LYS A 416 -1.00 19.21 -17.77
CA LYS A 416 -2.22 19.31 -18.58
C LYS A 416 -3.13 20.47 -18.16
N PHE A 417 -3.26 20.66 -16.84
CA PHE A 417 -4.19 21.63 -16.26
C PHE A 417 -3.52 22.88 -15.69
N LEU A 418 -2.21 23.06 -15.92
CA LEU A 418 -1.44 24.22 -15.44
C LEU A 418 -1.47 24.40 -13.91
N LEU A 419 -1.41 23.28 -13.17
CA LEU A 419 -1.38 23.27 -11.72
C LEU A 419 0.04 23.50 -11.21
N ASN A 420 0.61 24.68 -11.50
CA ASN A 420 2.02 24.98 -11.24
C ASN A 420 2.44 24.92 -9.74
N HIS A 421 1.49 24.86 -8.81
CA HIS A 421 1.75 24.74 -7.38
C HIS A 421 1.96 23.30 -6.90
N THR A 422 1.74 22.30 -7.75
CA THR A 422 1.80 20.88 -7.37
C THR A 422 3.20 20.29 -7.47
N PHE A 423 4.13 20.98 -8.12
CA PHE A 423 5.53 20.58 -8.28
C PHE A 423 6.42 21.81 -8.49
N ASP A 424 7.72 21.63 -8.32
CA ASP A 424 8.69 22.71 -8.48
C ASP A 424 8.77 23.18 -9.93
N GLN A 425 8.56 24.47 -10.15
CA GLN A 425 8.60 25.04 -11.50
C GLN A 425 10.01 25.29 -12.01
N THR A 426 10.99 25.30 -11.11
CA THR A 426 12.42 25.41 -11.45
C THR A 426 12.87 24.10 -12.09
N SER A 427 13.35 24.17 -13.33
CA SER A 427 13.93 23.00 -13.99
C SER A 427 15.19 22.52 -13.26
N PRO A 428 15.39 21.20 -13.13
CA PRO A 428 16.61 20.67 -12.52
C PRO A 428 17.86 21.11 -13.32
N PRO A 429 19.04 21.17 -12.69
CA PRO A 429 20.27 21.55 -13.37
C PRO A 429 20.62 20.59 -14.49
N GLU A 430 20.98 21.09 -15.67
CA GLU A 430 21.39 20.26 -16.82
C GLU A 430 22.88 19.89 -16.82
N ASN A 431 23.64 20.39 -15.83
CA ASN A 431 25.07 20.18 -15.69
C ASN A 431 25.47 20.16 -14.21
N TYR A 432 26.70 19.74 -13.96
CA TYR A 432 27.35 19.74 -12.65
C TYR A 432 28.67 20.53 -12.71
N PRO A 433 29.26 20.94 -11.57
CA PRO A 433 30.45 21.78 -11.54
C PRO A 433 31.61 21.24 -12.40
N ALA A 434 32.22 22.09 -13.21
CA ALA A 434 33.31 21.71 -14.11
C ALA A 434 34.55 21.19 -13.35
N ASN A 435 34.76 21.63 -12.12
CA ASN A 435 35.81 21.18 -11.21
C ASN A 435 35.42 19.98 -10.33
N TYR A 436 34.23 19.39 -10.51
CA TYR A 436 33.82 18.20 -9.76
C TYR A 436 34.75 17.02 -10.08
N ASP A 437 35.31 16.41 -9.03
CA ASP A 437 36.20 15.26 -9.06
C ASP A 437 35.41 13.97 -8.79
N ILE A 438 35.19 13.18 -9.85
CA ILE A 438 34.37 11.96 -9.77
C ILE A 438 35.04 10.81 -9.00
N MET A 439 36.34 10.92 -8.72
CA MET A 439 37.10 9.89 -7.99
C MET A 439 37.03 10.08 -6.48
N LYS A 440 36.59 11.26 -6.02
CA LYS A 440 36.46 11.57 -4.59
C LYS A 440 35.01 11.49 -4.14
N PRO A 441 34.75 11.17 -2.86
CA PRO A 441 33.42 11.30 -2.30
C PRO A 441 32.86 12.71 -2.53
N PRO A 442 31.55 12.85 -2.73
CA PRO A 442 30.93 14.15 -2.99
C PRO A 442 31.29 15.17 -1.91
N VAL A 443 31.84 16.32 -2.34
CA VAL A 443 32.32 17.40 -1.45
C VAL A 443 31.16 18.14 -0.77
N ASN A 444 30.03 18.27 -1.45
CA ASN A 444 28.82 18.90 -0.92
C ASN A 444 27.89 17.82 -0.37
N THR A 445 27.79 17.69 0.95
CA THR A 445 26.82 16.77 1.55
C THR A 445 25.39 17.30 1.47
N ASN A 446 25.16 18.61 1.26
CA ASN A 446 23.84 19.23 1.25
C ASN A 446 23.17 19.09 -0.13
N VAL A 447 22.67 17.88 -0.37
CA VAL A 447 21.71 17.61 -1.46
C VAL A 447 20.42 18.41 -1.24
N THR A 448 19.78 18.81 -2.32
CA THR A 448 18.41 19.38 -2.29
C THR A 448 17.41 18.37 -2.82
N THR A 449 16.18 18.37 -2.32
CA THR A 449 15.08 17.63 -2.96
C THR A 449 14.34 18.52 -3.93
N SER A 450 13.90 17.98 -5.06
CA SER A 450 13.02 18.72 -5.96
C SER A 450 12.09 17.79 -6.73
N SER A 451 10.91 18.33 -7.07
CA SER A 451 9.95 17.78 -8.02
C SER A 451 10.01 18.48 -9.38
N GLY A 452 11.13 19.16 -9.68
CA GLY A 452 11.34 19.86 -10.94
C GLY A 452 11.42 18.91 -12.13
N ILE A 453 10.96 19.39 -13.30
CA ILE A 453 10.95 18.62 -14.55
C ILE A 453 11.79 19.29 -15.65
N TYR A 454 12.35 18.48 -16.54
CA TYR A 454 12.96 18.94 -17.78
C TYR A 454 11.88 19.06 -18.87
N ARG A 455 11.67 20.27 -19.39
CA ARG A 455 10.72 20.51 -20.48
C ARG A 455 11.41 20.43 -21.83
N LEU A 456 10.96 19.53 -22.69
CA LEU A 456 11.50 19.27 -24.02
C LEU A 456 10.47 19.65 -25.08
N GLN A 457 10.92 20.19 -26.21
CA GLN A 457 10.04 20.45 -27.36
C GLN A 457 9.84 19.15 -28.15
N PHE A 458 8.64 18.95 -28.71
CA PHE A 458 8.37 17.77 -29.53
C PHE A 458 9.29 17.70 -30.75
N ASN A 459 9.71 16.50 -31.13
CA ASN A 459 10.67 16.23 -32.21
C ASN A 459 12.08 16.81 -31.99
N THR A 460 12.45 17.23 -30.77
CA THR A 460 13.84 17.59 -30.49
C THR A 460 14.71 16.35 -30.31
N THR A 461 15.92 16.39 -30.88
CA THR A 461 16.95 15.37 -30.61
C THR A 461 17.71 15.75 -29.35
N VAL A 462 17.73 14.86 -28.37
CA VAL A 462 18.34 15.10 -27.05
C VAL A 462 19.45 14.10 -26.80
N ASP A 463 20.62 14.63 -26.45
CA ASP A 463 21.73 13.85 -25.89
C ASP A 463 21.63 13.85 -24.36
N ILE A 464 21.73 12.67 -23.75
CA ILE A 464 21.93 12.52 -22.30
C ILE A 464 23.30 11.92 -22.08
N ILE A 465 24.14 12.62 -21.31
CA ILE A 465 25.41 12.09 -20.82
C ILE A 465 25.23 11.73 -19.36
N LEU A 466 25.10 10.43 -19.08
CA LEU A 466 25.11 9.93 -17.71
C LEU A 466 26.57 9.87 -17.23
N GLN A 467 26.84 10.40 -16.04
CA GLN A 467 28.15 10.37 -15.39
C GLN A 467 28.03 9.69 -14.02
N ASN A 468 28.89 8.70 -13.77
CA ASN A 468 28.99 8.01 -12.50
C ASN A 468 30.18 8.54 -11.69
N THR A 469 30.08 8.48 -10.37
CA THR A 469 31.11 8.96 -9.43
C THR A 469 31.24 8.01 -8.24
N ASN A 470 32.25 8.27 -7.42
CA ASN A 470 32.37 7.74 -6.07
C ASN A 470 31.12 8.07 -5.24
N ALA A 471 30.67 7.11 -4.43
CA ALA A 471 29.65 7.28 -3.41
C ALA A 471 30.20 8.06 -2.20
N ILE A 472 29.39 8.23 -1.16
CA ILE A 472 29.87 8.85 0.10
C ILE A 472 30.97 7.99 0.73
N THR A 473 30.88 6.67 0.55
CA THR A 473 31.94 5.75 0.95
C THR A 473 33.11 5.85 -0.04
N PRO A 474 34.34 6.15 0.43
CA PRO A 474 35.49 6.25 -0.46
C PRO A 474 35.76 4.96 -1.25
N ASN A 475 36.07 5.11 -2.53
CA ASN A 475 36.43 4.04 -3.47
C ASN A 475 35.29 3.06 -3.74
N VAL A 476 34.04 3.50 -3.61
CA VAL A 476 32.85 2.73 -3.93
C VAL A 476 32.10 3.45 -5.03
N SER A 477 31.94 2.83 -6.20
CA SER A 477 31.09 3.31 -7.29
C SER A 477 30.34 2.10 -7.85
N GLU A 478 29.02 2.21 -7.94
CA GLU A 478 28.15 1.09 -8.31
C GLU A 478 27.80 1.12 -9.80
N ILE A 479 27.36 -0.02 -10.33
CA ILE A 479 26.71 -0.06 -11.64
C ILE A 479 25.29 0.49 -11.49
N HIS A 480 24.82 1.28 -12.46
CA HIS A 480 23.43 1.74 -12.49
C HIS A 480 22.79 1.48 -13.87
N PRO A 481 21.76 0.62 -14.00
CA PRO A 481 20.93 0.56 -15.20
C PRO A 481 19.95 1.74 -15.23
N TRP A 482 19.85 2.45 -16.35
CA TRP A 482 18.96 3.59 -16.56
C TRP A 482 17.91 3.26 -17.62
N HIS A 483 16.64 3.49 -17.28
CA HIS A 483 15.49 3.22 -18.14
C HIS A 483 14.77 4.53 -18.50
N LEU A 484 14.35 4.67 -19.76
CA LEU A 484 13.53 5.78 -20.25
C LEU A 484 12.15 5.27 -20.67
N HIS A 485 11.10 5.83 -20.06
CA HIS A 485 9.73 5.50 -20.40
C HIS A 485 9.33 6.11 -21.76
N GLY A 486 8.44 5.43 -22.48
CA GLY A 486 7.79 5.93 -23.69
C GLY A 486 8.68 6.09 -24.94
N HIS A 487 9.98 5.85 -24.82
CA HIS A 487 10.96 6.06 -25.88
C HIS A 487 11.99 4.93 -25.91
N ASP A 488 12.49 4.63 -27.10
CA ASP A 488 13.80 4.02 -27.24
C ASP A 488 14.85 5.13 -27.48
N PHE A 489 16.10 4.83 -27.15
CA PHE A 489 17.26 5.67 -27.34
C PHE A 489 18.41 4.88 -27.96
N TRP A 490 19.24 5.55 -28.76
CA TRP A 490 20.50 4.99 -29.23
C TRP A 490 21.55 5.08 -28.14
N VAL A 491 22.21 3.97 -27.85
CA VAL A 491 23.39 3.99 -26.97
C VAL A 491 24.62 4.29 -27.82
N LEU A 492 25.10 5.52 -27.72
CA LEU A 492 26.16 6.03 -28.58
C LEU A 492 27.55 5.59 -28.14
N GLY A 493 27.73 5.31 -26.85
CA GLY A 493 29.00 4.81 -26.35
C GLY A 493 29.15 4.88 -24.84
N TYR A 494 30.28 4.34 -24.40
CA TYR A 494 30.70 4.25 -23.01
C TYR A 494 32.14 4.73 -22.89
N GLY A 495 32.49 5.33 -21.75
CA GLY A 495 33.88 5.65 -21.45
C GLY A 495 34.19 5.66 -19.97
N GLU A 496 35.47 5.83 -19.67
CA GLU A 496 36.00 5.88 -18.32
C GLU A 496 36.35 7.32 -17.95
N GLY A 497 36.35 7.60 -16.65
CA GLY A 497 36.63 8.92 -16.14
C GLY A 497 35.46 9.90 -16.37
N LYS A 498 35.79 11.19 -16.26
CA LYS A 498 34.86 12.28 -16.50
C LYS A 498 34.69 12.50 -18.00
N PHE A 499 33.45 12.57 -18.48
CA PHE A 499 33.15 12.83 -19.89
C PHE A 499 33.83 14.11 -20.39
N ASN A 500 34.59 14.01 -21.48
CA ASN A 500 35.26 15.13 -22.12
C ASN A 500 34.68 15.38 -23.51
N SER A 501 33.89 16.44 -23.66
CA SER A 501 33.22 16.78 -24.93
C SER A 501 34.17 16.96 -26.11
N LYS A 502 35.42 17.39 -25.90
CA LYS A 502 36.40 17.56 -27.00
C LYS A 502 36.92 16.24 -27.56
N ASN A 503 37.04 15.24 -26.70
CA ASN A 503 37.71 13.97 -27.00
C ASN A 503 36.74 12.81 -27.20
N ASP A 504 35.72 12.71 -26.34
CA ASP A 504 34.84 11.56 -26.28
C ASP A 504 33.68 11.66 -27.28
N GLU A 505 33.25 12.86 -27.62
CA GLU A 505 32.20 13.08 -28.63
C GLU A 505 32.61 12.52 -30.01
N LYS A 506 33.90 12.59 -30.35
CA LYS A 506 34.45 12.03 -31.59
C LYS A 506 34.46 10.49 -31.61
N LYS A 507 34.31 9.85 -30.45
CA LYS A 507 34.31 8.38 -30.30
C LYS A 507 32.91 7.79 -30.29
N LEU A 508 31.87 8.62 -30.31
CA LEU A 508 30.49 8.16 -30.29
C LEU A 508 30.14 7.39 -31.58
N ASN A 509 29.51 6.23 -31.42
CA ASN A 509 29.04 5.42 -32.53
C ASN A 509 27.75 6.03 -33.11
N LEU A 510 27.87 6.73 -34.23
CA LEU A 510 26.72 7.19 -35.04
C LEU A 510 26.47 6.28 -36.26
N LYS A 511 27.29 5.24 -36.45
CA LYS A 511 27.23 4.37 -37.63
C LYS A 511 26.17 3.27 -37.45
N ASN A 512 26.23 2.57 -36.32
CA ASN A 512 25.35 1.44 -35.99
C ASN A 512 25.13 1.28 -34.47
N PRO A 513 24.85 2.35 -33.70
CA PRO A 513 24.57 2.21 -32.28
C PRO A 513 23.28 1.39 -32.07
N PRO A 514 23.23 0.51 -31.07
CA PRO A 514 22.03 -0.23 -30.76
C PRO A 514 20.92 0.72 -30.28
N LEU A 515 19.69 0.45 -30.69
CA LEU A 515 18.48 1.09 -30.18
C LEU A 515 17.97 0.27 -28.98
N ARG A 516 17.78 0.92 -27.84
CA ARG A 516 17.45 0.29 -26.56
C ARG A 516 16.49 1.17 -25.76
N ASN A 517 15.93 0.67 -24.67
CA ASN A 517 15.20 1.50 -23.70
C ASN A 517 15.80 1.43 -22.28
N THR A 518 16.75 0.52 -22.05
CA THR A 518 17.54 0.45 -20.83
C THR A 518 19.02 0.39 -21.18
N ALA A 519 19.85 1.15 -20.44
CA ALA A 519 21.29 1.12 -20.60
C ALA A 519 22.03 1.31 -19.28
N VAL A 520 23.12 0.60 -19.14
CA VAL A 520 23.97 0.64 -17.95
C VAL A 520 24.93 1.83 -17.96
N ILE A 521 25.24 2.37 -16.79
CA ILE A 521 26.43 3.18 -16.55
C ILE A 521 27.37 2.46 -15.56
N PHE A 522 28.64 2.37 -15.95
CA PHE A 522 29.68 1.64 -15.21
C PHE A 522 30.36 2.48 -14.13
N PRO A 523 31.01 1.85 -13.14
CA PRO A 523 31.75 2.56 -12.09
C PRO A 523 32.77 3.55 -12.65
N TRP A 524 32.80 4.76 -12.08
CA TRP A 524 33.67 5.88 -12.49
C TRP A 524 33.70 6.20 -14.00
N GLY A 525 32.64 5.86 -14.72
CA GLY A 525 32.54 6.05 -16.17
C GLY A 525 31.37 6.93 -16.58
N TRP A 526 31.14 6.97 -17.89
CA TRP A 526 30.02 7.67 -18.51
C TRP A 526 29.35 6.82 -19.60
N THR A 527 28.07 7.09 -19.82
CA THR A 527 27.25 6.49 -20.90
C THR A 527 26.56 7.61 -21.67
N ALA A 528 26.69 7.61 -22.99
CA ALA A 528 26.07 8.60 -23.87
C ALA A 528 24.84 8.01 -24.58
N LEU A 529 23.68 8.65 -24.40
CA LEU A 529 22.41 8.25 -24.97
C LEU A 529 21.90 9.36 -25.90
N ARG A 530 21.20 8.98 -26.98
CA ARG A 530 20.47 9.92 -27.85
C ARG A 530 19.06 9.44 -28.08
N PHE A 531 18.07 10.32 -27.94
CA PHE A 531 16.69 10.01 -28.32
C PHE A 531 16.05 11.20 -29.03
N VAL A 532 14.95 10.93 -29.73
CA VAL A 532 14.09 11.99 -30.26
C VAL A 532 12.87 12.07 -29.34
N ALA A 533 12.54 13.28 -28.88
CA ALA A 533 11.35 13.55 -28.07
C ALA A 533 10.08 13.52 -28.95
N ASP A 534 9.82 12.37 -29.58
CA ASP A 534 8.78 12.13 -30.58
C ASP A 534 7.47 11.57 -30.01
N ASN A 535 7.39 11.42 -28.69
CA ASN A 535 6.21 10.90 -28.02
C ASN A 535 5.71 11.87 -26.93
N ARG A 536 4.53 12.45 -27.16
CA ARG A 536 3.96 13.45 -26.26
C ARG A 536 3.52 12.82 -24.95
N GLY A 537 3.91 13.41 -23.84
CA GLY A 537 3.61 12.89 -22.52
C GLY A 537 4.58 13.42 -21.48
N VAL A 538 4.43 12.92 -20.25
CA VAL A 538 5.42 13.12 -19.20
C VAL A 538 6.01 11.75 -18.87
N TRP A 539 7.34 11.64 -18.94
CA TRP A 539 8.04 10.37 -18.95
C TRP A 539 9.11 10.33 -17.88
N ALA A 540 9.19 9.20 -17.18
CA ALA A 540 10.23 8.96 -16.20
C ALA A 540 11.54 8.53 -16.89
N PHE A 541 12.65 9.03 -16.38
CA PHE A 541 14.00 8.57 -16.72
C PHE A 541 14.77 8.30 -15.44
N HIS A 542 14.99 7.04 -15.11
CA HIS A 542 15.48 6.70 -13.78
C HIS A 542 16.37 5.48 -13.74
N CYS A 543 17.12 5.36 -12.63
CA CYS A 543 17.83 4.15 -12.31
C CYS A 543 16.84 3.02 -12.03
N HIS A 544 17.06 1.85 -12.64
CA HIS A 544 16.17 0.71 -12.53
C HIS A 544 16.48 -0.17 -11.31
N ILE A 545 17.54 0.15 -10.54
CA ILE A 545 17.73 -0.34 -9.16
C ILE A 545 16.69 0.33 -8.26
N GLU A 546 15.74 -0.45 -7.75
CA GLU A 546 14.56 0.03 -7.00
C GLU A 546 14.94 0.83 -5.76
N PRO A 547 15.87 0.37 -4.90
CA PRO A 547 16.35 1.16 -3.76
C PRO A 547 16.92 2.52 -4.15
N HIS A 548 17.57 2.61 -5.30
CA HIS A 548 18.18 3.86 -5.77
C HIS A 548 17.12 4.84 -6.25
N LEU A 549 16.11 4.36 -6.99
CA LEU A 549 14.94 5.17 -7.36
C LEU A 549 14.21 5.67 -6.11
N HIS A 550 13.94 4.80 -5.15
CA HIS A 550 13.31 5.14 -3.86
C HIS A 550 14.06 6.26 -3.12
N MET A 551 15.39 6.21 -3.16
CA MET A 551 16.26 7.21 -2.57
C MET A 551 16.43 8.49 -3.40
N GLY A 552 15.81 8.60 -4.58
CA GLY A 552 15.74 9.82 -5.40
C GLY A 552 16.49 9.80 -6.73
N MET A 553 16.97 8.64 -7.20
CA MET A 553 17.78 8.52 -8.42
C MET A 553 16.95 8.53 -9.71
N GLY A 554 16.45 9.69 -10.11
CA GLY A 554 15.71 9.84 -11.36
C GLY A 554 15.51 11.27 -11.82
N ALA A 555 14.90 11.40 -13.00
CA ALA A 555 14.53 12.64 -13.65
C ALA A 555 13.19 12.47 -14.39
N ILE A 556 12.52 13.57 -14.65
CA ILE A 556 11.22 13.61 -15.34
C ILE A 556 11.34 14.49 -16.57
N PHE A 557 10.89 13.97 -17.72
CA PHE A 557 10.83 14.69 -18.99
C PHE A 557 9.37 15.02 -19.35
N ASP A 558 9.05 16.29 -19.51
CA ASP A 558 7.79 16.75 -20.11
C ASP A 558 8.01 17.07 -21.59
N ILE A 559 7.38 16.28 -22.45
CA ILE A 559 7.39 16.45 -23.91
C ILE A 559 5.97 16.88 -24.32
N GLU A 560 5.73 18.18 -24.27
CA GLU A 560 4.43 18.78 -24.58
C GLU A 560 3.24 18.05 -23.92
N GLY A 561 3.36 17.65 -22.65
CA GLY A 561 2.33 16.89 -21.92
C GLY A 561 0.95 17.58 -21.92
N ARG A 562 0.94 18.92 -22.02
CA ARG A 562 -0.28 19.73 -22.18
C ARG A 562 -1.09 19.40 -23.44
N SER A 563 -0.41 18.99 -24.50
CA SER A 563 -0.98 18.67 -25.81
C SER A 563 -1.59 17.27 -25.86
N VAL A 564 -1.37 16.42 -24.85
CA VAL A 564 -1.97 15.08 -24.77
C VAL A 564 -3.50 15.18 -24.73
N LYS A 565 -4.18 14.40 -25.57
CA LYS A 565 -5.65 14.36 -25.68
C LYS A 565 -6.17 13.02 -25.17
N GLY A 566 -7.46 12.97 -24.83
CA GLY A 566 -8.14 11.71 -24.51
C GLY A 566 -7.73 11.06 -23.19
N ILE A 567 -7.09 11.80 -22.28
CA ILE A 567 -6.69 11.27 -20.97
C ILE A 567 -7.95 10.84 -20.20
N PRO A 568 -8.09 9.56 -19.82
CA PRO A 568 -9.18 9.11 -18.98
C PRO A 568 -9.14 9.84 -17.65
N SER A 569 -10.28 10.33 -17.21
CA SER A 569 -10.36 11.07 -15.96
C SER A 569 -9.87 10.27 -14.75
N GLN A 570 -10.11 8.97 -14.75
CA GLN A 570 -9.64 8.07 -13.72
C GLN A 570 -8.11 8.08 -13.57
N ALA A 571 -7.36 8.31 -14.64
CA ALA A 571 -5.91 8.41 -14.57
C ALA A 571 -5.44 9.63 -13.76
N LEU A 572 -6.30 10.65 -13.56
CA LEU A 572 -5.93 11.92 -12.93
C LEU A 572 -6.80 12.27 -11.71
N ALA A 573 -7.60 11.33 -11.20
CA ALA A 573 -8.53 11.54 -10.09
C ALA A 573 -7.86 11.39 -8.71
N CYS A 574 -6.80 12.16 -8.46
CA CYS A 574 -6.09 12.25 -7.18
C CYS A 574 -5.37 13.60 -7.08
N GLY A 575 -4.88 13.95 -5.89
CA GLY A 575 -4.21 15.22 -5.63
C GLY A 575 -5.01 16.44 -6.10
N ALA A 576 -4.30 17.47 -6.55
CA ALA A 576 -4.91 18.72 -7.01
C ALA A 576 -5.71 18.56 -8.31
N THR A 577 -5.41 17.57 -9.16
CA THR A 577 -6.26 17.27 -10.32
C THR A 577 -7.62 16.75 -9.88
N GLY A 578 -7.68 15.91 -8.85
CA GLY A 578 -8.95 15.49 -8.22
C GLY A 578 -9.78 16.68 -7.73
N SER A 579 -9.17 17.60 -6.99
CA SER A 579 -9.83 18.84 -6.51
C SER A 579 -10.32 19.73 -7.65
N LEU A 580 -9.49 19.95 -8.68
CA LEU A 580 -9.87 20.77 -9.85
C LEU A 580 -11.08 20.19 -10.56
N MET A 581 -11.11 18.88 -10.72
CA MET A 581 -12.19 18.18 -11.39
C MET A 581 -13.50 18.35 -10.60
N ALA A 582 -13.45 18.21 -9.28
CA ALA A 582 -14.60 18.39 -8.41
C ALA A 582 -15.18 19.82 -8.39
N THR A 583 -14.33 20.85 -8.46
CA THR A 583 -14.76 22.26 -8.41
C THR A 583 -15.46 22.75 -9.69
N LYS A 584 -15.18 22.16 -10.85
CA LYS A 584 -15.84 22.53 -12.12
C LYS A 584 -17.32 22.14 -12.18
N ASN A 585 -17.80 21.26 -11.30
CA ASN A 585 -19.18 20.78 -11.27
C ASN A 585 -20.05 21.41 -10.16
N GLY A 586 -19.54 22.40 -9.43
CA GLY A 586 -20.28 23.12 -8.38
C GLY A 586 -20.55 24.59 -8.73
N ASN A 587 -21.79 24.90 -9.10
CA ASN A 587 -22.49 26.20 -9.10
C ASN A 587 -21.66 27.54 -9.18
N PRO A 588 -21.97 28.48 -10.10
CA PRO A 588 -21.18 29.68 -10.37
C PRO A 588 -21.41 30.84 -9.37
N GLN A 589 -21.18 30.61 -8.07
CA GLN A 589 -21.26 31.65 -7.02
C GLN A 589 -19.97 31.90 -6.25
N ALA A 590 -18.82 31.45 -6.76
CA ALA A 590 -17.51 31.86 -6.26
C ALA A 590 -16.84 32.90 -7.17
N ARG A 591 -17.52 34.04 -7.41
CA ARG A 591 -16.85 35.30 -7.74
C ARG A 591 -16.90 36.18 -6.49
N GLY A 592 -15.90 36.02 -5.63
CA GLY A 592 -15.81 36.74 -4.37
C GLY A 592 -14.40 36.71 -3.78
N LEU A 593 -13.37 36.89 -4.61
CA LEU A 593 -12.00 37.10 -4.14
C LEU A 593 -11.25 38.02 -5.12
N MET A 594 -11.69 39.27 -5.18
CA MET A 594 -10.85 40.42 -5.55
C MET A 594 -11.39 41.62 -4.77
N GLY A 595 -10.71 41.96 -3.68
CA GLY A 595 -11.13 43.06 -2.81
C GLY A 595 -10.40 43.10 -1.47
N ALA A 596 -9.08 42.88 -1.46
CA ALA A 596 -8.24 43.15 -0.30
C ALA A 596 -7.20 44.20 -0.70
N LEU A 597 -7.63 45.46 -0.72
CA LEU A 597 -6.77 46.64 -0.78
C LEU A 597 -7.58 47.83 -0.26
N MET A 598 -7.62 47.98 1.06
CA MET A 598 -7.49 49.26 1.78
C MET A 598 -7.72 49.02 3.28
N VAL A 599 -6.61 48.83 3.99
CA VAL A 599 -6.52 49.12 5.42
C VAL A 599 -6.02 50.56 5.52
N ARG A 600 -6.84 51.47 6.06
CA ARG A 600 -6.40 52.52 7.00
C ARG A 600 -7.59 53.32 7.52
N SER A 601 -7.55 53.52 8.84
CA SER A 601 -8.22 54.58 9.61
C SER A 601 -9.69 54.35 9.98
N LEU A 602 -9.92 53.79 11.18
CA LEU A 602 -10.74 54.40 12.24
C LEU A 602 -10.85 53.43 13.43
N ILE A 603 -9.86 53.50 14.32
CA ILE A 603 -10.02 53.15 15.73
C ILE A 603 -10.11 54.49 16.46
N LEU A 604 -11.29 54.85 16.96
CA LEU A 604 -11.50 55.52 18.25
C LEU A 604 -13.00 55.83 18.40
N LEU A 605 -13.61 55.24 19.44
CA LEU A 605 -14.88 55.51 20.13
C LEU A 605 -15.86 54.33 20.14
N SER A 606 -15.68 53.44 21.12
CA SER A 606 -16.76 52.91 21.96
C SER A 606 -16.17 51.96 23.01
N LEU A 607 -15.60 52.55 24.07
CA LEU A 607 -15.40 51.87 25.35
C LEU A 607 -16.66 52.14 26.20
N LEU A 608 -17.07 51.09 26.93
CA LEU A 608 -18.06 51.04 28.02
C LEU A 608 -19.50 50.62 27.64
N ALA A 609 -19.72 49.29 27.62
CA ALA A 609 -20.83 48.65 28.36
C ALA A 609 -20.69 47.11 28.32
N GLY A 610 -20.63 46.48 29.50
CA GLY A 610 -20.98 45.06 29.72
C GLY A 610 -19.92 44.02 29.38
N ALA A 611 -19.04 43.70 30.34
CA ALA A 611 -18.25 42.47 30.32
C ALA A 611 -19.17 41.26 30.55
N VAL A 612 -19.58 40.61 29.47
CA VAL A 612 -19.94 39.19 29.50
C VAL A 612 -18.71 38.43 29.01
N VAL A 613 -18.08 37.68 29.91
CA VAL A 613 -17.02 36.72 29.56
C VAL A 613 -17.68 35.59 28.78
N GLY A 614 -17.82 35.76 27.47
CA GLY A 614 -18.11 34.67 26.54
C GLY A 614 -16.80 33.95 26.23
N GLY A 615 -16.65 32.71 26.71
CA GLY A 615 -15.51 31.86 26.37
C GLY A 615 -15.35 31.78 24.85
N ARG A 616 -14.12 31.99 24.35
CA ARG A 616 -13.83 31.94 22.92
C ARG A 616 -13.59 30.48 22.53
N ASN A 617 -14.50 29.88 21.75
CA ASN A 617 -14.25 28.60 21.07
C ASN A 617 -12.96 28.71 20.26
N GLN A 618 -11.98 27.85 20.55
CA GLN A 618 -10.67 27.90 19.91
C GLN A 618 -10.60 26.93 18.73
N VAL A 619 -9.77 27.28 17.74
CA VAL A 619 -9.38 26.37 16.67
C VAL A 619 -7.99 25.82 17.00
N ARG A 620 -7.87 24.50 17.14
CA ARG A 620 -6.61 23.83 17.47
C ARG A 620 -6.04 23.15 16.24
N HIS A 621 -4.83 23.55 15.86
CA HIS A 621 -4.15 23.02 14.69
C HIS A 621 -3.11 21.97 15.09
N TYR A 622 -3.11 20.86 14.37
CA TYR A 622 -2.13 19.79 14.47
C TYR A 622 -1.65 19.42 13.07
N ASN A 623 -0.35 19.12 12.94
CA ASN A 623 0.23 18.58 11.72
C ASN A 623 0.62 17.13 11.99
N PHE A 624 0.09 16.22 11.19
CA PHE A 624 0.32 14.78 11.30
C PHE A 624 1.04 14.30 10.06
N ASP A 625 2.30 13.92 10.22
CA ASP A 625 3.05 13.18 9.21
C ASP A 625 2.95 11.70 9.55
N VAL A 626 2.12 10.96 8.82
CA VAL A 626 1.98 9.50 9.02
C VAL A 626 3.06 8.80 8.20
N GLU A 627 3.94 8.07 8.87
CA GLU A 627 5.08 7.41 8.23
C GLU A 627 5.41 6.08 8.92
N TYR A 628 6.15 5.22 8.23
CA TYR A 628 6.72 4.05 8.87
C TYR A 628 8.05 4.38 9.56
N VAL A 629 8.24 3.85 10.76
CA VAL A 629 9.47 4.01 11.56
C VAL A 629 9.93 2.69 12.16
N PHE A 630 11.23 2.56 12.45
CA PHE A 630 11.70 1.48 13.31
C PHE A 630 11.36 1.78 14.78
N GLY A 631 10.61 0.87 15.38
CA GLY A 631 10.22 0.88 16.78
C GLY A 631 10.59 -0.45 17.44
N ALA A 632 10.78 -0.43 18.76
CA ALA A 632 10.91 -1.66 19.56
C ALA A 632 9.96 -1.59 20.77
N PRO A 633 8.63 -1.60 20.56
CA PRO A 633 7.65 -1.42 21.63
C PRO A 633 7.78 -2.45 22.76
N ASP A 634 8.20 -3.66 22.44
CA ASP A 634 8.30 -4.80 23.35
C ASP A 634 9.73 -5.39 23.45
N CYS A 635 10.72 -4.58 23.08
CA CYS A 635 12.14 -4.91 22.99
C CYS A 635 12.53 -5.73 21.76
N LYS A 636 11.59 -6.01 20.86
CA LYS A 636 11.88 -6.54 19.54
C LYS A 636 11.68 -5.44 18.50
N GLU A 637 12.75 -5.11 17.78
CA GLU A 637 12.68 -4.05 16.78
C GLU A 637 11.93 -4.54 15.53
N HIS A 638 10.99 -3.73 15.07
CA HIS A 638 10.15 -3.95 13.89
C HIS A 638 9.75 -2.60 13.27
N VAL A 639 9.14 -2.65 12.09
CA VAL A 639 8.47 -1.48 11.50
C VAL A 639 7.15 -1.23 12.20
N VAL A 640 6.88 0.04 12.51
CA VAL A 640 5.68 0.53 13.18
C VAL A 640 5.16 1.73 12.42
N MET A 641 3.84 1.87 12.28
CA MET A 641 3.25 3.12 11.81
C MET A 641 3.32 4.17 12.91
N GLY A 642 3.98 5.28 12.62
CA GLY A 642 4.15 6.42 13.53
C GLY A 642 3.50 7.69 13.00
N ILE A 643 3.33 8.65 13.89
CA ILE A 643 2.89 10.01 13.55
C ILE A 643 3.97 10.97 14.04
N ASN A 644 4.52 11.79 13.15
CA ASN A 644 5.62 12.71 13.44
C ASN A 644 6.84 11.99 14.06
N GLY A 645 7.20 10.82 13.52
CA GLY A 645 8.27 9.98 14.04
C GLY A 645 8.01 9.31 15.40
N GLN A 646 6.79 9.40 15.96
CA GLN A 646 6.45 8.91 17.30
C GLN A 646 5.44 7.75 17.25
N PHE A 647 5.61 6.82 18.20
CA PHE A 647 4.67 5.73 18.48
C PHE A 647 4.54 5.54 20.01
N PRO A 648 3.30 5.49 20.57
CA PRO A 648 2.03 5.81 19.92
C PRO A 648 2.00 7.24 19.36
N GLY A 649 1.00 7.56 18.55
CA GLY A 649 0.82 8.89 18.00
C GLY A 649 0.63 9.97 19.08
N PRO A 650 0.84 11.26 18.75
CA PRO A 650 0.76 12.35 19.70
C PRO A 650 -0.64 12.48 20.32
N THR A 651 -0.71 12.80 21.60
CA THR A 651 -2.00 13.09 22.25
C THR A 651 -2.56 14.42 21.75
N ILE A 652 -3.78 14.39 21.22
CA ILE A 652 -4.56 15.60 20.94
C ILE A 652 -5.25 16.01 22.24
N ARG A 653 -5.15 17.29 22.61
CA ARG A 653 -5.90 17.85 23.74
C ARG A 653 -6.74 19.04 23.29
N ALA A 654 -8.03 19.02 23.61
CA ALA A 654 -8.98 20.07 23.28
C ALA A 654 -9.96 20.32 24.43
N LYS A 655 -10.75 21.39 24.37
CA LYS A 655 -11.91 21.60 25.24
C LYS A 655 -13.19 21.36 24.47
N ALA A 656 -14.25 20.92 25.14
CA ALA A 656 -15.56 20.79 24.53
C ALA A 656 -16.00 22.13 23.94
N GLY A 657 -16.45 22.12 22.67
CA GLY A 657 -16.76 23.30 21.87
C GLY A 657 -15.63 23.78 20.96
N ASP A 658 -14.39 23.31 21.15
CA ASP A 658 -13.28 23.63 20.25
C ASP A 658 -13.45 22.97 18.86
N THR A 659 -12.87 23.59 17.85
CA THR A 659 -12.69 22.95 16.53
C THR A 659 -11.28 22.38 16.45
N VAL A 660 -11.16 21.09 16.21
CA VAL A 660 -9.87 20.45 15.93
C VAL A 660 -9.65 20.46 14.42
N VAL A 661 -8.46 20.90 14.02
CA VAL A 661 -7.98 20.90 12.64
C VAL A 661 -6.69 20.07 12.59
N VAL A 662 -6.72 18.94 11.89
CA VAL A 662 -5.55 18.09 11.68
C VAL A 662 -5.20 18.11 10.20
N HIS A 663 -4.04 18.67 9.87
CA HIS A 663 -3.44 18.57 8.55
C HIS A 663 -2.62 17.28 8.50
N LEU A 664 -3.18 16.25 7.88
CA LEU A 664 -2.54 14.94 7.75
C LEU A 664 -1.84 14.85 6.40
N THR A 665 -0.52 14.67 6.43
CA THR A 665 0.31 14.30 5.27
C THR A 665 0.56 12.79 5.31
N ASN A 666 0.16 12.08 4.26
CA ASN A 666 0.52 10.66 4.14
C ASN A 666 1.95 10.55 3.59
N LYS A 667 2.91 10.12 4.43
CA LYS A 667 4.30 9.85 4.04
C LYS A 667 4.60 8.35 3.92
N LEU A 668 3.59 7.49 3.97
CA LEU A 668 3.71 6.08 3.57
C LEU A 668 4.05 5.98 2.09
N HIS A 669 4.58 4.85 1.65
CA HIS A 669 5.14 4.71 0.30
C HIS A 669 4.09 4.32 -0.74
N THR A 670 3.28 3.30 -0.44
CA THR A 670 2.25 2.75 -1.35
C THR A 670 0.86 2.71 -0.72
N GLU A 671 0.78 2.73 0.61
CA GLU A 671 -0.46 2.61 1.36
C GLU A 671 -1.22 3.92 1.49
N GLY A 672 -2.52 3.87 1.25
CA GLY A 672 -3.44 4.92 1.66
C GLY A 672 -3.62 4.95 3.18
N VAL A 673 -4.11 6.06 3.71
CA VAL A 673 -4.42 6.18 5.15
C VAL A 673 -5.68 6.99 5.37
N VAL A 674 -6.42 6.66 6.44
CA VAL A 674 -7.43 7.52 7.04
C VAL A 674 -7.37 7.39 8.55
N ILE A 675 -7.76 8.44 9.27
CA ILE A 675 -7.77 8.44 10.74
C ILE A 675 -9.20 8.59 11.21
N HIS A 676 -9.68 7.55 11.90
CA HIS A 676 -10.96 7.60 12.58
C HIS A 676 -10.80 8.19 13.99
N TRP A 677 -11.78 9.00 14.39
CA TRP A 677 -11.82 9.75 15.65
C TRP A 677 -12.85 9.11 16.58
N HIS A 678 -12.41 8.13 17.35
CA HIS A 678 -13.29 7.25 18.08
C HIS A 678 -14.12 8.02 19.12
N GLY A 679 -15.44 7.87 19.06
CA GLY A 679 -16.41 8.55 19.94
C GLY A 679 -16.67 10.03 19.61
N ILE A 680 -16.00 10.60 18.61
CA ILE A 680 -16.31 11.95 18.12
C ILE A 680 -17.47 11.87 17.14
N ARG A 681 -18.54 12.65 17.39
CA ARG A 681 -19.78 12.53 16.62
C ARG A 681 -19.70 13.09 15.20
N GLN A 682 -18.69 13.88 14.85
CA GLN A 682 -18.56 14.45 13.49
C GLN A 682 -19.80 15.26 13.06
N LEU A 683 -20.37 16.05 13.99
CA LEU A 683 -21.59 16.81 13.75
C LEU A 683 -21.41 17.80 12.60
N GLY A 684 -22.15 17.59 11.52
CA GLY A 684 -22.07 18.42 10.32
C GLY A 684 -20.81 18.22 9.47
N THR A 685 -19.92 17.31 9.87
CA THR A 685 -18.66 16.99 9.17
C THR A 685 -18.49 15.48 8.95
N PRO A 686 -19.50 14.74 8.45
CA PRO A 686 -19.42 13.27 8.34
C PRO A 686 -18.31 12.77 7.42
N TRP A 687 -17.80 13.60 6.49
CA TRP A 687 -16.64 13.28 5.66
C TRP A 687 -15.32 13.27 6.44
N ALA A 688 -15.28 13.88 7.63
CA ALA A 688 -14.11 13.90 8.50
C ALA A 688 -14.13 12.74 9.52
N ASP A 689 -15.09 11.82 9.42
CA ASP A 689 -15.13 10.58 10.19
C ASP A 689 -13.89 9.70 9.96
N GLY A 690 -13.28 9.79 8.77
CA GLY A 690 -12.00 9.14 8.48
C GLY A 690 -12.11 7.64 8.29
N THR A 691 -13.05 7.22 7.45
CA THR A 691 -13.30 5.81 7.10
C THR A 691 -13.26 5.62 5.59
N ALA A 692 -12.24 4.88 5.13
CA ALA A 692 -12.03 4.64 3.71
C ALA A 692 -13.23 3.86 3.13
N SER A 693 -13.63 4.19 1.90
CA SER A 693 -14.81 3.63 1.23
C SER A 693 -16.17 3.94 1.88
N ILE A 694 -16.22 4.65 3.01
CA ILE A 694 -17.46 5.00 3.70
C ILE A 694 -17.68 6.51 3.70
N SER A 695 -16.92 7.24 4.52
CA SER A 695 -17.05 8.69 4.65
C SER A 695 -16.18 9.44 3.64
N GLN A 696 -15.03 8.87 3.29
CA GLN A 696 -14.06 9.51 2.41
C GLN A 696 -13.22 8.49 1.63
N CYS A 697 -12.49 9.00 0.64
CA CYS A 697 -11.40 8.33 -0.04
C CYS A 697 -10.21 8.14 0.91
N ALA A 698 -9.41 7.11 0.66
CA ALA A 698 -8.10 6.97 1.28
C ALA A 698 -7.21 8.16 0.88
N ILE A 699 -6.43 8.67 1.82
CA ILE A 699 -5.43 9.70 1.59
C ILE A 699 -4.21 8.99 1.03
N ASN A 700 -3.88 9.18 -0.24
CA ASN A 700 -2.80 8.46 -0.90
C ASN A 700 -1.43 9.02 -0.53
N PRO A 701 -0.34 8.25 -0.69
CA PRO A 701 1.03 8.73 -0.51
C PRO A 701 1.30 10.11 -1.14
N GLY A 702 1.89 11.00 -0.35
CA GLY A 702 2.16 12.38 -0.69
C GLY A 702 0.95 13.33 -0.56
N GLU A 703 -0.28 12.82 -0.51
CA GLU A 703 -1.47 13.67 -0.36
C GLU A 703 -1.58 14.25 1.05
N VAL A 704 -2.24 15.41 1.12
CA VAL A 704 -2.61 16.07 2.36
C VAL A 704 -4.11 16.14 2.46
N PHE A 705 -4.66 15.74 3.61
CA PHE A 705 -6.07 15.92 3.93
C PHE A 705 -6.21 16.68 5.23
N THR A 706 -7.16 17.62 5.26
CA THR A 706 -7.45 18.39 6.47
C THR A 706 -8.74 17.89 7.12
N TYR A 707 -8.59 17.19 8.23
CA TYR A 707 -9.71 16.91 9.12
C TYR A 707 -10.06 18.19 9.86
N ARG A 708 -11.33 18.60 9.82
CA ARG A 708 -11.83 19.74 10.57
C ARG A 708 -13.17 19.37 11.17
N PHE A 709 -13.24 19.27 12.49
CA PHE A 709 -14.45 18.85 13.19
C PHE A 709 -14.58 19.50 14.56
N LEU A 710 -15.82 19.55 15.05
CA LEU A 710 -16.15 20.01 16.40
C LEU A 710 -15.94 18.85 17.38
N VAL A 711 -15.29 19.12 18.51
CA VAL A 711 -15.32 18.24 19.68
C VAL A 711 -16.45 18.69 20.60
N ASP A 712 -17.62 18.06 20.50
CA ASP A 712 -18.86 18.56 21.11
C ASP A 712 -18.99 18.25 22.61
N LYS A 713 -18.23 17.27 23.13
CA LYS A 713 -18.35 16.81 24.51
C LYS A 713 -16.99 16.55 25.15
N PRO A 714 -16.86 16.77 26.48
CA PRO A 714 -15.69 16.33 27.23
C PRO A 714 -15.65 14.81 27.33
N GLY A 715 -14.45 14.25 27.41
CA GLY A 715 -14.30 12.82 27.55
C GLY A 715 -12.90 12.31 27.23
N THR A 716 -12.75 11.01 27.44
CA THR A 716 -11.58 10.23 27.02
C THR A 716 -11.89 9.58 25.69
N TYR A 717 -11.10 9.94 24.67
CA TYR A 717 -11.24 9.43 23.33
C TYR A 717 -9.86 9.02 22.80
N PHE A 718 -9.84 8.49 21.60
CA PHE A 718 -8.61 8.14 20.89
C PHE A 718 -8.89 8.22 19.39
N TYR A 719 -7.82 8.12 18.61
CA TYR A 719 -7.91 8.04 17.16
C TYR A 719 -7.08 6.85 16.69
N HIS A 720 -7.43 6.28 15.54
CA HIS A 720 -6.69 5.17 14.96
C HIS A 720 -6.83 5.12 13.43
N GLY A 721 -5.91 4.41 12.78
CA GLY A 721 -6.02 4.07 11.37
C GLY A 721 -7.29 3.27 11.10
N HIS A 722 -8.08 3.67 10.11
CA HIS A 722 -9.32 2.97 9.71
C HIS A 722 -9.28 2.57 8.24
N TYR A 723 -8.18 1.92 7.87
CA TYR A 723 -7.98 1.30 6.58
C TYR A 723 -7.19 0.01 6.73
N GLY A 724 -7.71 -1.09 6.17
CA GLY A 724 -7.15 -2.43 6.43
C GLY A 724 -6.99 -2.70 7.93
N MET A 725 -5.85 -3.27 8.30
CA MET A 725 -5.46 -3.55 9.68
C MET A 725 -4.43 -2.56 10.28
N GLN A 726 -4.42 -1.30 9.83
CA GLN A 726 -3.40 -0.29 10.21
C GLN A 726 -3.31 0.01 11.70
N ARG A 727 -4.38 -0.22 12.49
CA ARG A 727 -4.32 -0.04 13.94
C ARG A 727 -3.41 -1.10 14.58
N SER A 728 -3.46 -2.35 14.12
CA SER A 728 -2.53 -3.41 14.52
C SER A 728 -1.08 -3.09 14.16
N ALA A 729 -0.84 -2.30 13.09
CA ALA A 729 0.49 -1.81 12.71
C ALA A 729 1.00 -0.65 13.59
N GLY A 730 0.19 -0.14 14.52
CA GLY A 730 0.56 0.89 15.47
C GLY A 730 -0.02 2.28 15.21
N LEU A 731 -0.87 2.45 14.19
CA LEU A 731 -1.45 3.75 13.87
C LEU A 731 -2.59 4.11 14.83
N TYR A 732 -2.27 4.63 16.01
CA TYR A 732 -3.24 5.12 16.99
C TYR A 732 -2.64 6.12 17.97
N GLY A 733 -3.48 6.91 18.64
CA GLY A 733 -3.08 7.83 19.71
C GLY A 733 -4.27 8.37 20.49
N SER A 734 -4.01 9.07 21.59
CA SER A 734 -5.07 9.59 22.48
C SER A 734 -5.68 10.90 21.98
N LEU A 735 -6.97 11.08 22.26
CA LEU A 735 -7.67 12.36 22.10
C LEU A 735 -8.39 12.67 23.41
N ILE A 736 -7.95 13.71 24.10
CA ILE A 736 -8.52 14.13 25.38
C ILE A 736 -9.32 15.40 25.15
N VAL A 737 -10.60 15.37 25.52
CA VAL A 737 -11.44 16.57 25.54
C VAL A 737 -11.74 16.95 26.97
N ASP A 738 -11.22 18.09 27.40
CA ASP A 738 -11.54 18.71 28.68
C ASP A 738 -12.94 19.34 28.64
N VAL A 739 -13.53 19.59 29.81
CA VAL A 739 -14.78 20.36 29.94
C VAL A 739 -14.67 21.74 29.29
N ALA A 740 -15.82 22.30 28.90
CA ALA A 740 -15.86 23.63 28.30
C ALA A 740 -15.33 24.69 29.28
N GLU A 741 -14.94 25.85 28.73
CA GLU A 741 -14.39 26.93 29.55
C GLU A 741 -15.40 27.41 30.60
N GLY A 742 -14.99 27.41 31.87
CA GLY A 742 -15.84 27.77 33.01
C GLY A 742 -16.66 26.62 33.59
N GLU A 743 -16.74 25.48 32.90
CA GLU A 743 -17.37 24.27 33.43
C GLU A 743 -16.43 23.49 34.35
N ARG A 744 -17.01 22.64 35.19
CA ARG A 744 -16.28 21.75 36.09
C ARG A 744 -16.74 20.32 35.89
N GLU A 745 -15.78 19.42 35.94
CA GLU A 745 -16.05 17.98 36.03
C GLU A 745 -16.93 17.68 37.26
N PRO A 746 -17.78 16.64 37.19
CA PRO A 746 -18.69 16.32 38.28
C PRO A 746 -18.05 15.61 39.47
N PHE A 747 -16.73 15.43 39.45
CA PHE A 747 -15.93 14.78 40.46
C PHE A 747 -14.61 15.53 40.62
N HIS A 748 -14.00 15.40 41.80
CA HIS A 748 -12.72 16.03 42.14
C HIS A 748 -11.55 15.08 41.87
N TYR A 749 -10.42 15.63 41.42
CA TYR A 749 -9.13 14.95 41.31
C TYR A 749 -7.99 15.98 41.37
N ASP A 750 -6.83 15.55 41.86
CA ASP A 750 -5.64 16.39 42.09
C ASP A 750 -4.64 16.29 40.93
N GLY A 751 -4.75 15.27 40.08
CA GLY A 751 -3.92 15.08 38.89
C GLY A 751 -4.54 14.13 37.88
N GLU A 752 -3.96 14.08 36.68
CA GLU A 752 -4.46 13.28 35.56
C GLU A 752 -3.34 12.44 34.93
N LEU A 753 -3.69 11.22 34.54
CA LEU A 753 -2.83 10.25 33.85
C LEU A 753 -3.58 9.70 32.63
N ASN A 754 -2.82 9.31 31.61
CA ASN A 754 -3.36 8.74 30.36
C ASN A 754 -2.72 7.39 30.07
N LEU A 755 -3.55 6.41 29.70
CA LEU A 755 -3.17 5.02 29.47
C LEU A 755 -3.89 4.45 28.24
N LEU A 756 -3.13 4.30 27.15
CA LEU A 756 -3.50 3.53 25.98
C LEU A 756 -3.10 2.07 26.19
N LEU A 757 -4.06 1.18 26.01
CA LEU A 757 -3.86 -0.26 26.03
C LEU A 757 -3.94 -0.80 24.61
N SER A 758 -2.94 -1.54 24.17
CA SER A 758 -2.97 -2.24 22.90
C SER A 758 -2.43 -3.65 23.02
N ASP A 759 -2.70 -4.46 22.01
CA ASP A 759 -1.97 -5.69 21.76
C ASP A 759 -0.92 -5.44 20.67
N TRP A 760 0.08 -6.32 20.57
CA TRP A 760 1.21 -6.15 19.67
C TRP A 760 1.58 -7.44 18.96
N TRP A 761 1.85 -7.29 17.67
CA TRP A 761 2.09 -8.38 16.74
C TRP A 761 3.48 -8.22 16.09
N HIS A 762 4.18 -9.33 15.92
CA HIS A 762 5.45 -9.39 15.19
C HIS A 762 5.24 -9.77 13.73
N GLN A 763 4.08 -10.36 13.41
CA GLN A 763 3.66 -10.64 12.05
C GLN A 763 3.13 -9.35 11.42
N SER A 764 3.56 -9.03 10.20
CA SER A 764 3.09 -7.84 9.49
C SER A 764 1.58 -7.88 9.26
N VAL A 765 0.95 -6.72 9.19
CA VAL A 765 -0.50 -6.63 8.93
C VAL A 765 -0.87 -7.19 7.55
N HIS A 766 0.00 -7.04 6.56
CA HIS A 766 -0.17 -7.64 5.23
C HIS A 766 -0.23 -9.16 5.31
N GLU A 767 0.65 -9.79 6.08
CA GLU A 767 0.63 -11.24 6.27
C GLU A 767 -0.58 -11.72 7.08
N GLN A 768 -1.00 -10.93 8.08
CA GLN A 768 -2.23 -11.17 8.82
C GLN A 768 -3.44 -11.16 7.87
N GLU A 769 -3.59 -10.10 7.07
CA GLU A 769 -4.72 -9.92 6.14
C GLU A 769 -4.77 -10.99 5.05
N VAL A 770 -3.62 -11.43 4.54
CA VAL A 770 -3.53 -12.53 3.57
C VAL A 770 -3.92 -13.85 4.20
N GLY A 771 -3.50 -14.10 5.46
CA GLY A 771 -3.95 -15.25 6.25
C GLY A 771 -5.46 -15.29 6.41
N LEU A 772 -6.06 -14.17 6.77
CA LEU A 772 -7.50 -14.06 6.95
C LEU A 772 -8.28 -14.16 5.62
N SER A 773 -7.66 -13.75 4.51
CA SER A 773 -8.26 -13.81 3.17
C SER A 773 -8.00 -15.12 2.44
N SER A 774 -7.10 -15.99 2.91
CA SER A 774 -6.74 -17.22 2.20
C SER A 774 -7.83 -18.29 2.27
N ALA A 775 -7.79 -19.25 1.33
CA ALA A 775 -8.60 -20.46 1.34
C ALA A 775 -7.69 -21.70 1.30
N PRO A 776 -7.62 -22.52 2.37
CA PRO A 776 -8.26 -22.31 3.67
C PRO A 776 -7.69 -21.09 4.41
N MET A 777 -8.49 -20.49 5.30
CA MET A 777 -8.09 -19.36 6.15
C MET A 777 -6.94 -19.78 7.07
N ARG A 778 -5.94 -18.91 7.24
CA ARG A 778 -4.87 -19.02 8.23
C ARG A 778 -5.12 -18.00 9.34
N TRP A 779 -5.54 -18.48 10.51
CA TRP A 779 -5.74 -17.62 11.67
C TRP A 779 -4.41 -17.00 12.11
N ILE A 780 -4.43 -15.70 12.41
CA ILE A 780 -3.25 -14.89 12.76
C ILE A 780 -2.62 -15.29 14.10
N GLY A 781 -3.35 -16.05 14.94
CA GLY A 781 -2.88 -16.46 16.26
C GLY A 781 -3.30 -15.48 17.35
N GLU A 782 -2.44 -15.30 18.34
CA GLU A 782 -2.63 -14.36 19.46
C GLU A 782 -1.44 -13.38 19.48
N PRO A 783 -1.64 -12.14 19.96
CA PRO A 783 -0.58 -11.15 20.00
C PRO A 783 0.58 -11.60 20.89
N GLN A 784 1.80 -11.19 20.55
CA GLN A 784 3.00 -11.59 21.28
C GLN A 784 3.21 -10.79 22.56
N SER A 785 2.63 -9.59 22.66
CA SER A 785 2.74 -8.73 23.84
C SER A 785 1.52 -7.83 23.98
N LEU A 786 1.29 -7.37 25.21
CA LEU A 786 0.38 -6.26 25.51
C LEU A 786 1.23 -5.00 25.74
N LEU A 787 0.77 -3.86 25.22
CA LEU A 787 1.45 -2.58 25.36
C LEU A 787 0.64 -1.62 26.23
N LEU A 788 1.34 -0.91 27.10
CA LEU A 788 0.82 0.19 27.91
C LEU A 788 1.53 1.47 27.45
N ASN A 789 0.80 2.39 26.81
CA ASN A 789 1.35 3.56 26.10
C ASN A 789 2.49 3.18 25.13
N GLY A 790 2.28 2.10 24.36
CA GLY A 790 3.24 1.60 23.36
C GLY A 790 4.49 0.92 23.95
N ARG A 791 4.45 0.52 25.23
CA ARG A 791 5.57 -0.14 25.94
C ARG A 791 5.12 -1.50 26.48
N GLY A 792 5.84 -2.56 26.12
CA GLY A 792 5.59 -3.94 26.55
C GLY A 792 6.89 -4.73 26.73
N GLN A 793 6.78 -6.04 27.01
CA GLN A 793 7.94 -6.92 27.19
C GLN A 793 7.72 -8.26 26.49
N TYR A 794 8.66 -8.60 25.61
CA TYR A 794 8.70 -9.88 24.92
C TYR A 794 9.94 -10.69 25.35
N ASN A 795 9.77 -12.01 25.52
CA ASN A 795 10.81 -12.95 25.98
C ASN A 795 11.50 -12.61 27.32
N CYS A 796 10.94 -11.69 28.09
CA CYS A 796 11.31 -11.40 29.46
C CYS A 796 10.08 -10.93 30.24
N SER A 797 10.16 -10.92 31.57
CA SER A 797 9.14 -10.31 32.43
C SER A 797 9.78 -9.38 33.45
N LEU A 798 9.10 -8.27 33.77
CA LEU A 798 9.47 -7.39 34.87
C LEU A 798 9.27 -8.06 36.24
N ALA A 799 8.38 -9.05 36.29
CA ALA A 799 8.02 -9.78 37.49
C ALA A 799 8.47 -11.25 37.42
N ALA A 800 9.56 -11.55 36.69
CA ALA A 800 10.03 -12.93 36.51
C ALA A 800 10.31 -13.61 37.87
N GLN A 801 10.78 -12.87 38.86
CA GLN A 801 11.00 -13.38 40.23
C GLN A 801 9.73 -13.91 40.94
N TYR A 802 8.55 -13.52 40.49
CA TYR A 802 7.25 -13.97 41.03
C TYR A 802 6.58 -15.01 40.14
N SER A 803 7.17 -15.36 39.01
CA SER A 803 6.59 -16.26 38.02
C SER A 803 7.30 -17.62 38.04
N ASN A 804 6.53 -18.70 38.02
CA ASN A 804 7.05 -20.06 37.80
C ASN A 804 7.35 -20.35 36.31
N SER A 805 7.33 -19.33 35.43
CA SER A 805 7.63 -19.49 34.00
C SER A 805 9.13 -19.53 33.73
N SER A 806 9.51 -20.02 32.54
CA SER A 806 10.89 -19.96 32.03
C SER A 806 11.33 -18.55 31.60
N SER A 807 10.48 -17.53 31.78
CA SER A 807 10.76 -16.15 31.36
C SER A 807 11.88 -15.54 32.19
N LYS A 808 12.88 -14.96 31.54
CA LYS A 808 13.99 -14.27 32.21
C LYS A 808 13.55 -12.90 32.74
N GLN A 809 14.21 -12.41 33.79
CA GLN A 809 14.03 -11.03 34.27
C GLN A 809 14.47 -10.04 33.18
N CYS A 810 13.65 -9.05 32.87
CA CYS A 810 14.01 -7.99 31.93
C CYS A 810 15.18 -7.15 32.46
N LYS A 811 16.19 -6.91 31.63
CA LYS A 811 17.34 -6.05 31.94
C LYS A 811 17.20 -4.72 31.19
N LEU A 812 16.63 -3.71 31.85
CA LEU A 812 16.29 -2.41 31.25
C LEU A 812 17.02 -1.28 31.99
N ARG A 813 17.50 -0.28 31.26
CA ARG A 813 18.23 0.90 31.78
C ARG A 813 17.34 2.15 31.89
N GLY A 814 16.11 2.08 31.39
CA GLY A 814 15.07 3.12 31.51
C GLY A 814 14.92 4.03 30.28
N GLY A 815 15.91 4.05 29.38
CA GLY A 815 15.86 4.83 28.14
C GLY A 815 15.32 4.06 26.93
N GLU A 816 15.15 2.75 27.04
CA GLU A 816 14.69 1.89 25.96
C GLU A 816 13.22 2.15 25.58
N LYS A 817 12.87 1.96 24.31
CA LYS A 817 11.48 2.10 23.81
C LYS A 817 10.51 1.11 24.45
N CYS A 818 11.02 -0.01 24.98
CA CYS A 818 10.23 -1.03 25.68
C CYS A 818 10.34 -0.99 27.21
N ALA A 819 11.11 -0.02 27.74
CA ALA A 819 11.11 0.20 29.19
C ALA A 819 9.68 0.53 29.65
N PRO A 820 9.21 0.01 30.79
CA PRO A 820 7.84 0.20 31.24
C PRO A 820 7.48 1.68 31.36
N MET A 821 6.24 2.02 31.00
CA MET A 821 5.70 3.36 31.19
C MET A 821 5.49 3.67 32.68
N ILE A 822 6.27 4.56 33.26
CA ILE A 822 6.14 4.88 34.68
C ILE A 822 5.01 5.90 34.92
N MET A 823 4.03 5.54 35.74
CA MET A 823 2.98 6.45 36.20
C MET A 823 3.38 7.07 37.54
N ASN A 824 3.93 8.28 37.49
CA ASN A 824 4.37 9.00 38.68
C ASN A 824 3.20 9.64 39.41
N VAL A 825 3.09 9.39 40.71
CA VAL A 825 2.03 9.92 41.56
C VAL A 825 2.57 10.40 42.91
N GLN A 826 1.95 11.44 43.45
CA GLN A 826 2.19 11.90 44.81
C GLN A 826 1.32 11.09 45.78
N PRO A 827 1.84 10.68 46.95
CA PRO A 827 1.03 10.00 47.96
C PRO A 827 -0.15 10.85 48.45
N LYS A 828 -1.22 10.19 48.90
CA LYS A 828 -2.45 10.78 49.45
C LYS A 828 -3.21 11.75 48.51
N GLN A 829 -3.02 11.62 47.19
CA GLN A 829 -3.78 12.36 46.18
C GLN A 829 -4.75 11.44 45.45
N THR A 830 -5.76 12.03 44.80
CA THR A 830 -6.67 11.35 43.89
C THR A 830 -6.29 11.69 42.44
N TYR A 831 -5.98 10.68 41.64
CA TYR A 831 -5.68 10.85 40.21
C TYR A 831 -6.83 10.34 39.36
N ARG A 832 -7.14 11.07 38.28
CA ARG A 832 -7.94 10.56 37.16
C ARG A 832 -7.05 9.79 36.22
N LEU A 833 -7.31 8.50 36.04
CA LEU A 833 -6.66 7.67 35.03
C LEU A 833 -7.62 7.51 33.85
N ARG A 834 -7.23 8.06 32.70
CA ARG A 834 -7.92 7.92 31.42
C ARG A 834 -7.39 6.70 30.69
N ILE A 835 -8.28 5.78 30.36
CA ILE A 835 -7.95 4.47 29.80
C ILE A 835 -8.67 4.33 28.46
N ALA A 836 -7.95 3.96 27.41
CA ALA A 836 -8.57 3.59 26.13
C ALA A 836 -7.92 2.32 25.56
N SER A 837 -8.73 1.46 24.98
CA SER A 837 -8.29 0.21 24.36
C SER A 837 -8.25 0.33 22.84
N THR A 838 -7.03 0.38 22.31
CA THR A 838 -6.72 0.37 20.88
C THR A 838 -6.38 -1.03 20.37
N THR A 839 -6.69 -2.09 21.13
CA THR A 839 -6.38 -3.47 20.76
C THR A 839 -7.00 -3.88 19.41
N ALA A 840 -6.27 -4.65 18.62
CA ALA A 840 -6.77 -5.20 17.35
C ALA A 840 -7.63 -6.45 17.57
N LEU A 841 -7.29 -7.29 18.57
CA LEU A 841 -7.96 -8.57 18.84
C LEU A 841 -8.31 -8.74 20.31
N ALA A 842 -7.36 -8.48 21.21
CA ALA A 842 -7.48 -8.85 22.61
C ALA A 842 -8.56 -8.02 23.33
N SER A 843 -9.44 -8.70 24.05
CA SER A 843 -10.19 -8.07 25.15
C SER A 843 -9.29 -8.09 26.38
N LEU A 844 -9.32 -7.05 27.21
CA LEU A 844 -8.37 -6.88 28.30
C LEU A 844 -9.05 -6.72 29.64
N ASN A 845 -8.29 -6.95 30.70
CA ASN A 845 -8.63 -6.60 32.06
C ASN A 845 -7.46 -5.84 32.69
N LEU A 846 -7.76 -4.74 33.38
CA LEU A 846 -6.80 -3.89 34.07
C LEU A 846 -6.98 -4.01 35.59
N ALA A 847 -5.88 -4.18 36.33
CA ALA A 847 -5.87 -4.17 37.79
C ALA A 847 -4.66 -3.39 38.33
N ILE A 848 -4.82 -2.73 39.48
CA ILE A 848 -3.76 -1.95 40.15
C ILE A 848 -3.53 -2.53 41.54
N GLY A 849 -2.30 -2.90 41.86
CA GLY A 849 -1.95 -3.60 43.10
C GLY A 849 -2.36 -2.82 44.34
N ASN A 850 -3.24 -3.42 45.15
CA ASN A 850 -3.80 -2.87 46.39
C ASN A 850 -4.62 -1.57 46.22
N HIS A 851 -5.02 -1.20 45.01
CA HIS A 851 -5.84 -0.01 44.77
C HIS A 851 -7.20 -0.41 44.19
N LYS A 852 -8.27 0.21 44.69
CA LYS A 852 -9.56 0.19 44.02
C LYS A 852 -9.64 1.32 43.00
N MET A 853 -10.42 1.09 41.94
CA MET A 853 -10.70 2.07 40.91
C MET A 853 -12.17 2.49 41.01
N LEU A 854 -12.45 3.79 41.10
CA LEU A 854 -13.81 4.31 41.02
C LEU A 854 -14.11 4.69 39.57
N VAL A 855 -14.96 3.93 38.88
CA VAL A 855 -15.33 4.22 37.49
C VAL A 855 -16.25 5.43 37.45
N VAL A 856 -15.92 6.45 36.64
CA VAL A 856 -16.68 7.72 36.57
C VAL A 856 -17.08 8.13 35.16
N GLU A 857 -16.45 7.57 34.14
CA GLU A 857 -16.75 7.83 32.72
C GLU A 857 -16.59 6.53 31.92
N ALA A 858 -17.46 6.33 30.93
CA ALA A 858 -17.34 5.30 29.90
C ALA A 858 -17.64 5.92 28.53
N ASP A 859 -16.75 5.75 27.56
CA ASP A 859 -16.91 6.22 26.18
C ASP A 859 -17.28 7.71 26.06
N GLY A 860 -16.60 8.56 26.84
CA GLY A 860 -16.85 10.01 26.88
C GLY A 860 -18.18 10.41 27.53
N ASN A 861 -18.83 9.50 28.25
CA ASN A 861 -20.08 9.78 28.95
C ASN A 861 -19.95 9.47 30.45
N TYR A 862 -20.37 10.40 31.31
CA TYR A 862 -20.33 10.18 32.75
C TYR A 862 -21.31 9.09 33.19
N VAL A 863 -20.82 8.19 34.03
CA VAL A 863 -21.58 7.07 34.59
C VAL A 863 -21.90 7.30 36.05
N GLN A 864 -22.85 6.54 36.59
CA GLN A 864 -23.04 6.47 38.03
C GLN A 864 -21.79 5.84 38.66
N PRO A 865 -21.09 6.52 39.59
CA PRO A 865 -19.83 6.00 40.11
C PRO A 865 -19.99 4.66 40.84
N PHE A 866 -19.10 3.72 40.56
CA PHE A 866 -19.02 2.43 41.26
C PHE A 866 -17.56 1.98 41.41
N LEU A 867 -17.26 1.29 42.51
CA LEU A 867 -15.93 0.81 42.83
C LEU A 867 -15.69 -0.58 42.23
N VAL A 868 -14.50 -0.78 41.68
CA VAL A 868 -14.02 -2.08 41.19
C VAL A 868 -12.60 -2.34 41.65
N ASP A 869 -12.25 -3.63 41.80
CA ASP A 869 -10.88 -4.07 42.05
C ASP A 869 -10.10 -4.26 40.74
N ASP A 870 -10.82 -4.57 39.66
CA ASP A 870 -10.33 -4.74 38.31
C ASP A 870 -11.38 -4.26 37.28
N LEU A 871 -10.94 -3.96 36.06
CA LEU A 871 -11.75 -3.35 35.00
C LEU A 871 -11.61 -4.15 33.70
N ASP A 872 -12.70 -4.77 33.24
CA ASP A 872 -12.75 -5.30 31.87
C ASP A 872 -12.88 -4.15 30.87
N ILE A 873 -12.08 -4.20 29.81
CA ILE A 873 -12.09 -3.20 28.72
C ILE A 873 -11.93 -3.91 27.37
N TYR A 874 -12.90 -3.70 26.49
CA TYR A 874 -12.91 -4.32 25.17
C TYR A 874 -12.29 -3.39 24.12
N SER A 875 -11.91 -3.95 22.96
CA SER A 875 -11.41 -3.13 21.85
C SER A 875 -12.43 -2.05 21.49
N GLY A 876 -11.99 -0.80 21.40
CA GLY A 876 -12.88 0.32 21.10
C GLY A 876 -13.53 0.96 22.31
N GLU A 877 -13.28 0.47 23.53
CA GLU A 877 -13.82 1.10 24.73
C GLU A 877 -12.83 2.08 25.35
N SER A 878 -13.38 3.05 26.06
CA SER A 878 -12.62 3.96 26.92
C SER A 878 -13.33 4.18 28.25
N TYR A 879 -12.55 4.39 29.30
CA TYR A 879 -13.03 4.66 30.64
C TYR A 879 -12.19 5.74 31.30
N SER A 880 -12.79 6.53 32.20
CA SER A 880 -12.03 7.23 33.24
C SER A 880 -12.33 6.62 34.59
N VAL A 881 -11.26 6.38 35.35
CA VAL A 881 -11.35 5.93 36.74
C VAL A 881 -10.63 6.90 37.67
N LEU A 882 -11.12 7.03 38.90
CA LEU A 882 -10.39 7.72 39.96
C LEU A 882 -9.64 6.70 40.81
N ILE A 883 -8.36 6.96 41.04
CA ILE A 883 -7.50 6.17 41.92
C ILE A 883 -7.03 7.07 43.06
N THR A 884 -7.14 6.57 44.30
CA THR A 884 -6.62 7.29 45.47
C THR A 884 -5.32 6.64 45.90
N THR A 885 -4.24 7.40 45.98
CA THR A 885 -2.91 6.89 46.31
C THR A 885 -2.70 6.78 47.82
N ASN A 886 -3.52 5.95 48.46
CA ASN A 886 -3.62 5.78 49.91
C ASN A 886 -2.76 4.64 50.47
N GLN A 887 -1.94 4.01 49.62
CA GLN A 887 -1.08 2.89 50.04
C GLN A 887 0.24 3.38 50.66
N ASN A 888 1.05 2.45 51.17
CA ASN A 888 2.31 2.76 51.84
C ASN A 888 3.26 3.56 50.91
N PRO A 889 3.59 4.82 51.25
CA PRO A 889 4.38 5.69 50.38
C PRO A 889 5.84 5.26 50.22
N LYS A 890 6.31 4.25 50.95
CA LYS A 890 7.66 3.67 50.78
C LYS A 890 7.74 2.63 49.66
N ASN A 891 6.61 2.25 49.06
CA ASN A 891 6.52 1.19 48.05
C ASN A 891 6.02 1.72 46.71
N ASN A 892 6.43 1.06 45.63
CA ASN A 892 5.80 1.17 44.31
C ASN A 892 4.78 0.04 44.12
N TYR A 893 3.87 0.19 43.17
CA TYR A 893 2.79 -0.76 42.93
C TYR A 893 2.72 -1.18 41.47
N TRP A 894 2.33 -2.43 41.23
CA TRP A 894 2.12 -2.94 39.88
C TRP A 894 0.80 -2.44 39.29
N VAL A 895 0.83 -2.17 37.99
CA VAL A 895 -0.36 -2.11 37.14
C VAL A 895 -0.27 -3.25 36.15
N SER A 896 -1.31 -4.07 36.13
CA SER A 896 -1.38 -5.35 35.44
C SER A 896 -2.48 -5.34 34.40
N VAL A 897 -2.17 -5.85 33.21
CA VAL A 897 -3.13 -6.00 32.11
C VAL A 897 -3.10 -7.44 31.59
N GLY A 898 -4.24 -8.12 31.60
CA GLY A 898 -4.38 -9.51 31.16
C GLY A 898 -5.45 -9.68 30.09
N VAL A 899 -5.38 -10.78 29.35
CA VAL A 899 -6.32 -11.08 28.25
C VAL A 899 -7.62 -11.70 28.78
N ARG A 900 -8.73 -11.34 28.12
CA ARG A 900 -10.11 -11.76 28.38
C ARG A 900 -10.73 -12.34 27.11
N GLY A 901 -11.74 -13.20 27.27
CA GLY A 901 -12.57 -13.75 26.20
C GLY A 901 -11.91 -14.79 25.29
N ARG A 902 -10.59 -14.96 25.35
CA ARG A 902 -9.82 -15.93 24.57
C ARG A 902 -8.71 -16.54 25.41
N GLU A 903 -8.36 -17.79 25.14
CA GLU A 903 -7.30 -18.49 25.86
C GLU A 903 -5.96 -17.75 25.70
N PRO A 904 -5.36 -17.24 26.79
CA PRO A 904 -4.23 -16.35 26.70
C PRO A 904 -2.96 -17.12 26.33
N LYS A 905 -2.42 -16.82 25.16
CA LYS A 905 -1.02 -17.12 24.79
C LYS A 905 -0.11 -15.90 24.90
N THR A 906 -0.70 -14.75 25.22
CA THR A 906 -0.02 -13.48 25.41
C THR A 906 0.31 -13.30 26.90
N PRO A 907 1.57 -12.98 27.24
CA PRO A 907 1.94 -12.65 28.62
C PRO A 907 1.18 -11.43 29.15
N GLN A 908 1.05 -11.36 30.48
CA GLN A 908 0.48 -10.19 31.16
C GLN A 908 1.34 -8.95 30.88
N GLY A 909 0.69 -7.84 30.47
CA GLY A 909 1.34 -6.54 30.35
C GLY A 909 1.52 -5.91 31.74
N LEU A 910 2.72 -5.42 32.04
CA LEU A 910 3.06 -4.89 33.35
C LEU A 910 3.64 -3.49 33.25
N THR A 911 3.21 -2.62 34.17
CA THR A 911 3.90 -1.35 34.42
C THR A 911 3.83 -0.92 35.89
N LEU A 912 4.37 0.25 36.20
CA LEU A 912 4.54 0.74 37.57
C LEU A 912 3.71 2.00 37.85
N LEU A 913 2.98 1.95 38.95
CA LEU A 913 2.51 3.13 39.68
C LEU A 913 3.59 3.52 40.68
N ASN A 914 4.35 4.56 40.37
CA ASN A 914 5.50 5.02 41.15
C ASN A 914 5.10 6.13 42.12
N TYR A 915 5.17 5.82 43.41
CA TYR A 915 4.91 6.78 44.48
C TYR A 915 6.17 7.62 44.71
N LEU A 916 6.09 8.92 44.46
CA LEU A 916 7.22 9.82 44.68
C LEU A 916 7.49 10.05 46.18
N PRO A 917 8.77 10.19 46.60
CA PRO A 917 9.97 10.27 45.78
C PRO A 917 10.70 8.92 45.56
N ASN A 918 10.04 7.77 45.66
CA ASN A 918 10.71 6.48 45.43
C ASN A 918 11.25 6.40 43.99
N SER A 919 12.40 5.74 43.81
CA SER A 919 12.91 5.44 42.47
C SER A 919 12.00 4.45 41.74
N ALA A 920 11.74 4.67 40.44
CA ALA A 920 11.06 3.73 39.57
C ALA A 920 11.83 2.42 39.35
N SER A 921 13.16 2.40 39.60
CA SER A 921 13.97 1.17 39.56
C SER A 921 13.68 0.23 40.73
N LYS A 922 13.07 0.73 41.82
CA LYS A 922 12.62 -0.09 42.94
C LYS A 922 11.32 -0.78 42.54
N LEU A 923 11.41 -2.03 42.08
CA LEU A 923 10.23 -2.82 41.74
C LEU A 923 9.34 -3.05 42.98
N PRO A 924 8.01 -3.20 42.80
CA PRO A 924 7.08 -3.52 43.86
C PRO A 924 7.47 -4.82 44.59
N VAL A 925 7.25 -4.84 45.90
CA VAL A 925 7.63 -5.96 46.79
C VAL A 925 6.66 -7.13 46.76
N SER A 926 5.44 -6.91 46.28
CA SER A 926 4.39 -7.93 46.11
C SER A 926 4.35 -8.43 44.66
N PRO A 927 3.83 -9.65 44.42
CA PRO A 927 3.55 -10.10 43.06
C PRO A 927 2.55 -9.16 42.35
N PRO A 928 2.58 -9.09 41.00
CA PRO A 928 1.57 -8.38 40.23
C PRO A 928 0.15 -8.92 40.50
N PRO A 929 -0.89 -8.06 40.46
CA PRO A 929 -2.28 -8.50 40.49
C PRO A 929 -2.56 -9.54 39.42
N VAL A 930 -3.24 -10.63 39.82
CA VAL A 930 -3.74 -11.64 38.89
C VAL A 930 -5.08 -11.16 38.35
N THR A 931 -5.15 -10.97 37.04
CA THR A 931 -6.40 -10.61 36.37
C THR A 931 -7.36 -11.81 36.34
N PRO A 932 -8.69 -11.59 36.30
CA PRO A 932 -9.67 -12.67 36.25
C PRO A 932 -9.42 -13.65 35.09
N ARG A 933 -9.75 -14.94 35.29
CA ARG A 933 -9.52 -16.02 34.31
C ARG A 933 -10.25 -15.74 32.99
N TRP A 934 -9.55 -15.78 31.86
CA TRP A 934 -10.00 -15.30 30.54
C TRP A 934 -11.44 -15.67 30.11
N ASP A 935 -11.94 -16.85 30.46
CA ASP A 935 -13.27 -17.38 30.11
C ASP A 935 -14.33 -17.18 31.21
N ASP A 936 -14.02 -16.41 32.27
CA ASP A 936 -15.00 -16.03 33.29
C ASP A 936 -15.96 -14.96 32.75
N TYR A 937 -16.87 -15.37 31.88
CA TYR A 937 -17.87 -14.48 31.29
C TYR A 937 -18.86 -13.95 32.32
N ASN A 938 -19.02 -14.60 33.47
CA ASN A 938 -19.92 -14.12 34.52
C ASN A 938 -19.36 -12.86 35.19
N HIS A 939 -18.05 -12.83 35.46
CA HIS A 939 -17.35 -11.62 35.89
C HIS A 939 -17.53 -10.48 34.89
N SER A 940 -17.25 -10.74 33.61
CA SER A 940 -17.39 -9.75 32.52
C SER A 940 -18.80 -9.19 32.37
N LYS A 941 -19.81 -10.06 32.43
CA LYS A 941 -21.23 -9.67 32.37
C LYS A 941 -21.63 -8.85 33.59
N THR A 942 -21.11 -9.18 34.77
CA THR A 942 -21.37 -8.45 36.02
C THR A 942 -20.79 -7.04 35.96
N PHE A 943 -19.55 -6.92 35.50
CA PHE A 943 -18.92 -5.62 35.26
C PHE A 943 -19.74 -4.77 34.27
N SER A 944 -20.05 -5.32 33.09
CA SER A 944 -20.78 -4.60 32.05
C SER A 944 -22.17 -4.12 32.51
N LYS A 945 -22.87 -4.91 33.34
CA LYS A 945 -24.18 -4.55 33.91
C LYS A 945 -24.09 -3.49 35.02
N SER A 946 -22.92 -3.30 35.62
CA SER A 946 -22.69 -2.31 36.68
C SER A 946 -22.53 -0.89 36.11
N VAL A 947 -22.21 -0.77 34.82
CA VAL A 947 -22.13 0.51 34.11
C VAL A 947 -23.53 1.06 33.89
N LEU A 948 -23.92 2.07 34.66
CA LEU A 948 -25.22 2.73 34.57
C LEU A 948 -25.06 4.22 34.27
N ALA A 949 -26.03 4.81 33.57
CA ALA A 949 -26.01 6.25 33.35
C ALA A 949 -26.11 7.01 34.68
N ARG A 950 -25.35 8.10 34.79
CA ARG A 950 -25.48 9.05 35.90
C ARG A 950 -26.89 9.65 35.93
N MET A 951 -27.40 9.94 37.13
CA MET A 951 -28.68 10.66 37.26
C MET A 951 -28.61 12.02 36.55
N GLY A 952 -29.62 12.32 35.73
CA GLY A 952 -29.68 13.54 34.92
C GLY A 952 -29.13 13.38 33.49
N SER A 953 -28.47 12.27 33.18
CA SER A 953 -28.03 11.98 31.81
C SER A 953 -29.22 11.79 30.85
N PRO A 954 -29.03 12.01 29.53
CA PRO A 954 -30.07 11.82 28.52
C PRO A 954 -30.68 10.43 28.59
N LYS A 955 -32.02 10.36 28.64
CA LYS A 955 -32.77 9.09 28.62
C LYS A 955 -33.08 8.66 27.19
N PRO A 956 -33.14 7.35 26.92
CA PRO A 956 -33.58 6.87 25.62
C PRO A 956 -35.03 7.30 25.34
N PRO A 957 -35.39 7.60 24.07
CA PRO A 957 -36.79 7.72 23.69
C PRO A 957 -37.57 6.48 24.10
N ARG A 958 -38.80 6.64 24.58
CA ARG A 958 -39.61 5.51 25.09
C ARG A 958 -39.90 4.47 24.01
N PHE A 959 -40.19 4.92 22.80
CA PHE A 959 -40.54 4.08 21.67
C PHE A 959 -39.47 4.12 20.59
N TYR A 960 -39.27 3.00 19.92
CA TYR A 960 -38.46 2.92 18.70
C TYR A 960 -39.37 3.03 17.48
N ASN A 961 -38.83 3.56 16.39
CA ASN A 961 -39.50 3.59 15.08
C ASN A 961 -39.17 2.36 14.24
N ARG A 962 -37.96 1.80 14.39
CA ARG A 962 -37.48 0.62 13.66
C ARG A 962 -36.64 -0.25 14.59
N ARG A 963 -36.75 -1.57 14.45
CA ARG A 963 -35.92 -2.54 15.18
C ARG A 963 -35.30 -3.51 14.19
N MET A 964 -34.01 -3.74 14.33
CA MET A 964 -33.25 -4.74 13.57
C MET A 964 -32.69 -5.78 14.54
N ILE A 965 -32.66 -7.04 14.12
CA ILE A 965 -32.02 -8.13 14.84
C ILE A 965 -30.90 -8.67 13.95
N LEU A 966 -29.66 -8.43 14.38
CA LEU A 966 -28.45 -8.68 13.62
C LEU A 966 -27.73 -9.90 14.20
N LEU A 967 -27.90 -11.05 13.56
CA LEU A 967 -27.22 -12.29 13.90
C LEU A 967 -25.82 -12.28 13.30
N ASN A 968 -24.78 -12.28 14.15
CA ASN A 968 -23.41 -12.49 13.70
C ASN A 968 -23.13 -13.98 13.53
N THR A 969 -22.54 -14.37 12.41
CA THR A 969 -22.19 -15.76 12.07
C THR A 969 -20.82 -15.79 11.40
N GLN A 970 -20.07 -16.87 11.64
CA GLN A 970 -18.90 -17.19 10.82
C GLN A 970 -19.32 -18.22 9.77
N ASN A 971 -19.12 -17.94 8.50
CA ASN A 971 -19.58 -18.78 7.39
C ASN A 971 -18.46 -19.03 6.38
N MET A 972 -18.70 -19.96 5.46
CA MET A 972 -17.82 -20.22 4.31
C MET A 972 -18.43 -19.68 3.03
N ILE A 973 -17.69 -18.84 2.30
CA ILE A 973 -18.08 -18.34 0.97
C ILE A 973 -16.95 -18.70 0.01
N ASN A 974 -17.22 -19.56 -0.98
CA ASN A 974 -16.24 -20.03 -1.97
C ASN A 974 -14.92 -20.57 -1.35
N GLY A 975 -15.01 -21.26 -0.21
CA GLY A 975 -13.82 -21.79 0.50
C GLY A 975 -13.12 -20.78 1.41
N HIS A 976 -13.54 -19.52 1.43
CA HIS A 976 -13.04 -18.50 2.36
C HIS A 976 -13.92 -18.41 3.60
N THR A 977 -13.28 -18.32 4.77
CA THR A 977 -13.97 -18.00 6.02
C THR A 977 -14.33 -16.52 6.03
N LYS A 978 -15.60 -16.20 6.29
CA LYS A 978 -16.11 -14.84 6.36
C LYS A 978 -16.98 -14.67 7.59
N TRP A 979 -17.01 -13.47 8.15
CA TRP A 979 -18.04 -13.08 9.09
C TRP A 979 -19.21 -12.47 8.34
N ALA A 980 -20.42 -12.74 8.80
CA ALA A 980 -21.64 -12.30 8.16
C ALA A 980 -22.68 -11.88 9.20
N ILE A 981 -23.45 -10.86 8.86
CA ILE A 981 -24.62 -10.39 9.59
C ILE A 981 -25.86 -10.81 8.82
N ASN A 982 -26.71 -11.63 9.45
CA ASN A 982 -27.91 -12.20 8.80
C ASN A 982 -27.59 -12.83 7.42
N ASN A 983 -26.55 -13.68 7.35
CA ASN A 983 -26.03 -14.33 6.13
C ASN A 983 -25.46 -13.39 5.06
N VAL A 984 -25.18 -12.13 5.38
CA VAL A 984 -24.51 -11.17 4.48
C VAL A 984 -23.17 -10.75 5.07
N SER A 985 -22.08 -11.04 4.36
CA SER A 985 -20.74 -10.55 4.68
C SER A 985 -20.51 -9.19 4.01
N LEU A 986 -20.10 -8.19 4.80
CA LEU A 986 -19.87 -6.83 4.29
C LEU A 986 -18.69 -6.83 3.33
N VAL A 987 -18.89 -6.21 2.16
CA VAL A 987 -17.81 -5.82 1.26
C VAL A 987 -17.91 -4.32 1.00
N LEU A 988 -16.79 -3.61 1.18
CA LEU A 988 -16.75 -2.17 0.97
C LEU A 988 -16.52 -1.87 -0.53
N PRO A 989 -17.29 -0.95 -1.13
CA PRO A 989 -17.07 -0.53 -2.51
C PRO A 989 -15.84 0.38 -2.63
N ALA A 990 -15.28 0.52 -3.83
CA ALA A 990 -14.18 1.46 -4.07
C ALA A 990 -14.59 2.94 -3.97
N THR A 991 -15.89 3.22 -4.13
CA THR A 991 -16.43 4.59 -4.07
C THR A 991 -16.99 4.84 -2.67
N PRO A 992 -16.61 5.93 -1.98
CA PRO A 992 -17.14 6.25 -0.67
C PRO A 992 -18.66 6.31 -0.67
N TYR A 993 -19.30 5.56 0.23
CA TYR A 993 -20.77 5.55 0.34
C TYR A 993 -21.35 6.97 0.47
N LEU A 994 -20.72 7.84 1.25
CA LEU A 994 -21.16 9.23 1.42
C LEU A 994 -21.26 9.93 0.06
N GLY A 995 -20.24 9.76 -0.80
CA GLY A 995 -20.23 10.28 -2.15
C GLY A 995 -21.25 9.62 -3.07
N SER A 996 -21.35 8.29 -3.03
CA SER A 996 -22.31 7.53 -3.83
C SER A 996 -23.76 7.93 -3.52
N VAL A 997 -24.11 8.05 -2.24
CA VAL A 997 -25.44 8.48 -1.79
C VAL A 997 -25.66 9.96 -2.11
N LYS A 998 -24.63 10.81 -1.92
CA LYS A 998 -24.71 12.24 -2.23
C LYS A 998 -25.10 12.52 -3.67
N PHE A 999 -24.53 11.76 -4.58
CA PHE A 999 -24.67 11.98 -6.01
C PHE A 999 -25.53 10.94 -6.72
N LEU A 1000 -26.26 10.11 -5.96
CA LEU A 1000 -27.17 9.09 -6.50
C LEU A 1000 -26.50 8.10 -7.47
N LEU A 1001 -25.24 7.74 -7.19
CA LEU A 1001 -24.46 6.78 -7.98
C LEU A 1001 -24.85 5.34 -7.60
N ASN A 1002 -26.11 4.97 -7.87
CA ASN A 1002 -26.71 3.71 -7.43
C ASN A 1002 -26.02 2.43 -7.94
N HIS A 1003 -25.18 2.53 -8.98
CA HIS A 1003 -24.43 1.40 -9.53
C HIS A 1003 -23.15 1.06 -8.74
N THR A 1004 -22.79 1.86 -7.73
CA THR A 1004 -21.50 1.75 -7.02
C THR A 1004 -21.55 0.85 -5.79
N PHE A 1005 -22.75 0.52 -5.33
CA PHE A 1005 -22.99 -0.40 -4.21
C PHE A 1005 -24.34 -1.10 -4.39
N ASP A 1006 -24.54 -2.23 -3.70
CA ASP A 1006 -25.80 -2.99 -3.77
C ASP A 1006 -26.96 -2.14 -3.25
N GLN A 1007 -27.98 -1.93 -4.08
CA GLN A 1007 -29.13 -1.12 -3.70
C GLN A 1007 -30.15 -1.89 -2.85
N ARG A 1008 -30.02 -3.22 -2.76
CA ARG A 1008 -30.89 -4.05 -1.92
C ARG A 1008 -30.59 -3.78 -0.45
N SER A 1009 -31.65 -3.51 0.30
CA SER A 1009 -31.55 -3.41 1.76
C SER A 1009 -31.08 -4.75 2.32
N PRO A 1010 -30.04 -4.77 3.19
CA PRO A 1010 -29.64 -6.00 3.85
C PRO A 1010 -30.75 -6.54 4.78
N PRO A 1011 -30.76 -7.85 5.07
CA PRO A 1011 -31.77 -8.44 5.94
C PRO A 1011 -31.73 -7.87 7.37
N GLU A 1012 -32.91 -7.65 7.96
CA GLU A 1012 -33.05 -7.12 9.33
C GLU A 1012 -33.30 -8.19 10.39
N SER A 1013 -33.37 -9.45 9.97
CA SER A 1013 -33.60 -10.61 10.82
C SER A 1013 -33.02 -11.87 10.18
N TYR A 1014 -33.15 -12.97 10.90
CA TYR A 1014 -32.70 -14.30 10.50
C TYR A 1014 -33.82 -15.33 10.78
N PRO A 1015 -33.76 -16.54 10.19
CA PRO A 1015 -34.83 -17.53 10.33
C PRO A 1015 -35.23 -17.82 11.78
N ALA A 1016 -36.53 -17.92 12.02
CA ALA A 1016 -37.07 -18.16 13.36
C ALA A 1016 -36.62 -19.52 13.95
N ASN A 1017 -36.37 -20.50 13.09
CA ASN A 1017 -35.86 -21.83 13.45
C ASN A 1017 -34.32 -21.92 13.53
N TYR A 1018 -33.59 -20.80 13.35
CA TYR A 1018 -32.13 -20.80 13.49
C TYR A 1018 -31.73 -21.11 14.94
N ASP A 1019 -30.87 -22.13 15.10
CA ASP A 1019 -30.33 -22.61 16.36
C ASP A 1019 -28.96 -21.98 16.61
N ILE A 1020 -28.90 -21.03 17.54
CA ILE A 1020 -27.67 -20.28 17.81
C ILE A 1020 -26.58 -21.10 18.52
N MET A 1021 -26.92 -22.28 19.05
CA MET A 1021 -26.00 -23.15 19.79
C MET A 1021 -25.29 -24.14 18.86
N LYS A 1022 -25.71 -24.23 17.60
CA LYS A 1022 -25.08 -25.11 16.61
C LYS A 1022 -24.26 -24.31 15.62
N PRO A 1023 -23.22 -24.91 15.01
CA PRO A 1023 -22.52 -24.29 13.91
C PRO A 1023 -23.51 -23.81 12.84
N PRO A 1024 -23.26 -22.65 12.23
CA PRO A 1024 -24.10 -22.14 11.17
C PRO A 1024 -24.17 -23.16 10.03
N VAL A 1025 -25.40 -23.50 9.63
CA VAL A 1025 -25.60 -24.28 8.42
C VAL A 1025 -25.39 -23.33 7.25
N ASN A 1026 -24.43 -23.66 6.36
CA ASN A 1026 -24.09 -22.82 5.22
C ASN A 1026 -25.18 -22.85 4.14
N THR A 1027 -26.31 -22.19 4.41
CA THR A 1027 -27.53 -22.38 3.63
C THR A 1027 -27.68 -21.42 2.46
N ASN A 1028 -26.99 -20.26 2.43
CA ASN A 1028 -26.90 -19.30 1.29
C ASN A 1028 -26.16 -18.01 1.74
N THR A 1029 -24.97 -18.09 2.36
CA THR A 1029 -24.24 -16.88 2.77
C THR A 1029 -23.73 -16.13 1.53
N THR A 1030 -23.94 -14.81 1.47
CA THR A 1030 -23.52 -13.97 0.33
C THR A 1030 -22.65 -12.81 0.80
N THR A 1031 -21.98 -12.14 -0.13
CA THR A 1031 -21.35 -10.83 0.10
C THR A 1031 -22.25 -9.72 -0.43
N SER A 1032 -22.29 -8.58 0.25
CA SER A 1032 -23.01 -7.39 -0.25
C SER A 1032 -22.41 -6.10 0.29
N SER A 1033 -22.54 -5.04 -0.50
CA SER A 1033 -22.26 -3.66 -0.13
C SER A 1033 -23.54 -2.88 0.20
N GLY A 1034 -24.65 -3.56 0.49
CA GLY A 1034 -25.93 -2.93 0.80
C GLY A 1034 -25.92 -2.14 2.10
N VAL A 1035 -26.79 -1.12 2.17
CA VAL A 1035 -26.88 -0.20 3.33
C VAL A 1035 -28.27 -0.23 3.96
N TYR A 1036 -28.35 -0.08 5.27
CA TYR A 1036 -29.63 0.20 5.92
C TYR A 1036 -29.92 1.69 5.86
N ARG A 1037 -30.97 2.07 5.11
CA ARG A 1037 -31.41 3.46 5.00
C ARG A 1037 -32.31 3.84 6.15
N LEU A 1038 -31.90 4.78 6.98
CA LEU A 1038 -32.61 5.23 8.17
C LEU A 1038 -33.18 6.64 7.94
N LYS A 1039 -34.36 6.89 8.51
CA LYS A 1039 -34.98 8.22 8.47
C LYS A 1039 -34.30 9.12 9.50
N PHE A 1040 -33.97 10.36 9.11
CA PHE A 1040 -33.38 11.32 10.05
C PHE A 1040 -34.32 11.57 11.24
N LYS A 1041 -33.75 11.62 12.44
CA LYS A 1041 -34.44 11.69 13.75
C LYS A 1041 -35.32 10.48 14.09
N SER A 1042 -35.22 9.36 13.36
CA SER A 1042 -35.87 8.12 13.81
C SER A 1042 -35.09 7.46 14.95
N THR A 1043 -35.81 6.91 15.91
CA THR A 1043 -35.25 6.06 16.97
C THR A 1043 -35.12 4.64 16.44
N VAL A 1044 -33.93 4.06 16.54
CA VAL A 1044 -33.62 2.73 16.02
C VAL A 1044 -33.14 1.83 17.14
N ASP A 1045 -33.77 0.66 17.25
CA ASP A 1045 -33.28 -0.45 18.09
C ASP A 1045 -32.43 -1.38 17.23
N VAL A 1046 -31.27 -1.78 17.74
CA VAL A 1046 -30.41 -2.81 17.16
C VAL A 1046 -30.18 -3.88 18.21
N ILE A 1047 -30.64 -5.10 17.93
CA ILE A 1047 -30.38 -6.27 18.75
C ILE A 1047 -29.26 -7.06 18.08
N LEU A 1048 -28.07 -7.02 18.65
CA LEU A 1048 -26.98 -7.88 18.25
C LEU A 1048 -27.23 -9.28 18.84
N GLN A 1049 -27.08 -10.33 18.04
CA GLN A 1049 -27.23 -11.71 18.45
C GLN A 1049 -25.99 -12.52 18.08
N ASN A 1050 -25.37 -13.15 19.07
CA ASN A 1050 -24.19 -13.99 18.92
C ASN A 1050 -24.55 -15.47 18.83
N THR A 1051 -23.69 -16.23 18.17
CA THR A 1051 -23.90 -17.64 17.87
C THR A 1051 -22.58 -18.41 17.83
N ASN A 1052 -22.68 -19.70 17.56
CA ASN A 1052 -21.56 -20.57 17.32
C ASN A 1052 -20.78 -20.12 16.07
N ALA A 1053 -19.47 -20.24 16.12
CA ALA A 1053 -18.60 -20.18 14.96
C ALA A 1053 -18.79 -21.46 14.12
N ILE A 1054 -18.03 -21.59 13.02
CA ILE A 1054 -18.03 -22.81 12.19
C ILE A 1054 -17.65 -24.04 13.03
N LYS A 1055 -16.75 -23.86 14.00
CA LYS A 1055 -16.40 -24.91 14.94
C LYS A 1055 -17.44 -24.97 16.05
N ALA A 1056 -17.96 -26.18 16.29
CA ALA A 1056 -18.92 -26.41 17.36
C ALA A 1056 -18.35 -26.04 18.73
N ASN A 1057 -19.21 -25.43 19.55
CA ASN A 1057 -18.96 -24.99 20.93
C ASN A 1057 -17.91 -23.86 21.02
N VAL A 1058 -17.76 -23.07 19.95
CA VAL A 1058 -16.90 -21.89 19.92
C VAL A 1058 -17.78 -20.68 19.64
N SER A 1059 -17.87 -19.75 20.58
CA SER A 1059 -18.51 -18.44 20.37
C SER A 1059 -17.64 -17.40 21.08
N GLU A 1060 -17.31 -16.34 20.36
CA GLU A 1060 -16.34 -15.34 20.83
C GLU A 1060 -17.05 -14.10 21.38
N ILE A 1061 -16.34 -13.32 22.19
CA ILE A 1061 -16.77 -11.96 22.53
C ILE A 1061 -16.58 -11.06 21.30
N HIS A 1062 -17.52 -10.15 21.05
CA HIS A 1062 -17.38 -9.15 20.00
C HIS A 1062 -17.73 -7.74 20.50
N PRO A 1063 -16.78 -6.80 20.56
CA PRO A 1063 -17.10 -5.38 20.75
C PRO A 1063 -17.66 -4.79 19.46
N TRP A 1064 -18.70 -3.96 19.55
CA TRP A 1064 -19.34 -3.29 18.42
C TRP A 1064 -19.33 -1.79 18.61
N HIS A 1065 -18.82 -1.07 17.60
CA HIS A 1065 -18.70 0.38 17.59
C HIS A 1065 -19.61 1.00 16.51
N LEU A 1066 -20.30 2.10 16.86
CA LEU A 1066 -21.11 2.90 15.93
C LEU A 1066 -20.47 4.27 15.71
N HIS A 1067 -20.17 4.57 14.45
CA HIS A 1067 -19.61 5.86 14.07
C HIS A 1067 -20.66 6.98 14.15
N GLY A 1068 -20.20 8.19 14.49
CA GLY A 1068 -20.98 9.43 14.44
C GLY A 1068 -22.14 9.55 15.45
N HIS A 1069 -22.36 8.54 16.29
CA HIS A 1069 -23.48 8.48 17.23
C HIS A 1069 -23.06 7.86 18.56
N ASP A 1070 -23.72 8.32 19.62
CA ASP A 1070 -23.83 7.54 20.84
C ASP A 1070 -25.14 6.74 20.83
N PHE A 1071 -25.18 5.62 21.53
CA PHE A 1071 -26.33 4.75 21.72
C PHE A 1071 -26.48 4.34 23.19
N TRP A 1072 -27.72 4.12 23.61
CA TRP A 1072 -28.02 3.53 24.91
C TRP A 1072 -27.87 2.02 24.85
N VAL A 1073 -27.10 1.45 25.77
CA VAL A 1073 -27.05 0.00 25.97
C VAL A 1073 -28.21 -0.39 26.89
N LEU A 1074 -29.27 -0.94 26.29
CA LEU A 1074 -30.51 -1.25 26.99
C LEU A 1074 -30.44 -2.53 27.81
N GLY A 1075 -29.54 -3.46 27.45
CA GLY A 1075 -29.33 -4.66 28.23
C GLY A 1075 -28.61 -5.78 27.47
N TYR A 1076 -28.34 -6.84 28.23
CA TYR A 1076 -27.68 -8.06 27.80
C TYR A 1076 -28.53 -9.26 28.21
N GLY A 1077 -28.48 -10.34 27.43
CA GLY A 1077 -29.07 -11.60 27.85
C GLY A 1077 -28.43 -12.81 27.18
N GLU A 1078 -28.81 -13.98 27.68
CA GLU A 1078 -28.37 -15.28 27.18
C GLU A 1078 -29.35 -15.82 26.14
N GLY A 1079 -28.87 -16.71 25.28
CA GLY A 1079 -29.71 -17.40 24.33
C GLY A 1079 -30.18 -16.50 23.19
N LYS A 1080 -31.26 -16.93 22.54
CA LYS A 1080 -31.90 -16.19 21.45
C LYS A 1080 -32.78 -15.09 22.01
N PHE A 1081 -32.61 -13.85 21.53
CA PHE A 1081 -33.46 -12.73 21.92
C PHE A 1081 -34.94 -13.04 21.65
N SER A 1082 -35.80 -12.77 22.63
CA SER A 1082 -37.23 -13.04 22.57
C SER A 1082 -38.09 -11.84 22.99
N LYS A 1083 -39.40 -11.89 22.72
CA LYS A 1083 -40.35 -10.86 23.20
C LYS A 1083 -40.40 -10.75 24.73
N ASN A 1084 -40.00 -11.80 25.46
CA ASN A 1084 -39.95 -11.76 26.92
C ASN A 1084 -38.77 -10.93 27.42
N ASP A 1085 -37.70 -10.83 26.64
CA ASP A 1085 -36.51 -10.06 26.99
C ASP A 1085 -36.71 -8.56 26.77
N GLU A 1086 -37.57 -8.18 25.84
CA GLU A 1086 -37.96 -6.78 25.62
C GLU A 1086 -38.50 -6.11 26.89
N LYS A 1087 -39.23 -6.86 27.73
CA LYS A 1087 -39.76 -6.37 29.01
C LYS A 1087 -38.68 -6.11 30.06
N LYS A 1088 -37.47 -6.68 29.87
CA LYS A 1088 -36.33 -6.57 30.80
C LYS A 1088 -35.36 -5.45 30.41
N LEU A 1089 -35.57 -4.79 29.27
CA LEU A 1089 -34.69 -3.72 28.80
C LEU A 1089 -34.71 -2.53 29.76
N ASN A 1090 -33.53 -2.04 30.12
CA ASN A 1090 -33.36 -0.87 30.97
C ASN A 1090 -33.65 0.40 30.19
N LEU A 1091 -34.85 0.97 30.38
CA LEU A 1091 -35.20 2.32 29.88
C LEU A 1091 -35.12 3.39 30.98
N LYS A 1092 -34.72 3.01 32.20
CA LYS A 1092 -34.69 3.89 33.36
C LYS A 1092 -33.40 4.70 33.42
N ASN A 1093 -32.26 4.02 33.33
CA ASN A 1093 -30.91 4.60 33.40
C ASN A 1093 -29.86 3.80 32.60
N PRO A 1094 -30.14 3.39 31.34
CA PRO A 1094 -29.12 2.71 30.53
C PRO A 1094 -27.95 3.65 30.25
N PRO A 1095 -26.69 3.17 30.29
CA PRO A 1095 -25.54 3.98 29.94
C PRO A 1095 -25.59 4.39 28.47
N LEU A 1096 -25.19 5.64 28.21
CA LEU A 1096 -24.95 6.15 26.86
C LEU A 1096 -23.48 5.86 26.51
N ARG A 1097 -23.25 5.21 25.38
CA ARG A 1097 -21.94 4.71 24.94
C ARG A 1097 -21.80 4.84 23.43
N ASN A 1098 -20.62 4.60 22.88
CA ASN A 1098 -20.44 4.42 21.43
C ASN A 1098 -19.84 3.05 21.08
N THR A 1099 -19.42 2.28 22.08
CA THR A 1099 -18.99 0.89 21.93
C THR A 1099 -19.71 0.00 22.94
N ALA A 1100 -20.11 -1.20 22.52
CA ALA A 1100 -20.69 -2.20 23.41
C ALA A 1100 -20.30 -3.61 23.00
N VAL A 1101 -20.06 -4.44 24.00
CA VAL A 1101 -19.73 -5.85 23.82
C VAL A 1101 -20.98 -6.71 23.58
N ILE A 1102 -20.87 -7.75 22.77
CA ILE A 1102 -21.79 -8.89 22.77
C ILE A 1102 -21.05 -10.14 23.25
N PHE A 1103 -21.68 -10.86 24.18
CA PHE A 1103 -21.12 -12.05 24.82
C PHE A 1103 -21.40 -13.35 24.05
N PRO A 1104 -20.61 -14.41 24.28
CA PRO A 1104 -20.84 -15.73 23.68
C PRO A 1104 -22.27 -16.23 23.88
N TYR A 1105 -22.89 -16.73 22.81
CA TYR A 1105 -24.26 -17.28 22.79
C TYR A 1105 -25.36 -16.35 23.33
N GLY A 1106 -25.09 -15.05 23.46
CA GLY A 1106 -26.01 -14.07 24.02
C GLY A 1106 -26.47 -13.02 23.02
N TRP A 1107 -27.16 -12.01 23.53
CA TRP A 1107 -27.61 -10.84 22.78
C TRP A 1107 -27.31 -9.55 23.53
N THR A 1108 -27.22 -8.44 22.79
CA THR A 1108 -27.05 -7.08 23.31
C THR A 1108 -28.00 -6.14 22.60
N ALA A 1109 -28.79 -5.39 23.37
CA ALA A 1109 -29.80 -4.48 22.84
C ALA A 1109 -29.33 -3.03 22.92
N LEU A 1110 -29.28 -2.36 21.77
CA LEU A 1110 -28.85 -0.98 21.60
C LEU A 1110 -30.02 -0.12 21.11
N ARG A 1111 -30.06 1.15 21.52
CA ARG A 1111 -30.98 2.16 20.97
C ARG A 1111 -30.22 3.43 20.63
N PHE A 1112 -30.44 3.99 19.46
CA PHE A 1112 -29.91 5.31 19.11
C PHE A 1112 -30.95 6.14 18.37
N VAL A 1113 -30.70 7.45 18.30
CA VAL A 1113 -31.47 8.35 17.42
C VAL A 1113 -30.60 8.63 16.22
N ALA A 1114 -31.14 8.43 15.01
CA ALA A 1114 -30.48 8.75 13.75
C ALA A 1114 -30.47 10.28 13.51
N ASP A 1115 -29.86 11.04 14.42
CA ASP A 1115 -29.88 12.50 14.50
C ASP A 1115 -28.66 13.17 13.86
N ASN A 1116 -27.75 12.38 13.27
CA ASN A 1116 -26.59 12.89 12.57
C ASN A 1116 -26.57 12.41 11.11
N ARG A 1117 -26.73 13.36 10.18
CA ARG A 1117 -26.80 13.03 8.75
C ARG A 1117 -25.42 12.62 8.23
N GLY A 1118 -25.41 11.52 7.49
CA GLY A 1118 -24.17 10.95 6.96
C GLY A 1118 -24.36 9.49 6.61
N VAL A 1119 -23.26 8.85 6.25
CA VAL A 1119 -23.19 7.40 6.13
C VAL A 1119 -22.19 6.93 7.18
N TRP A 1120 -22.60 5.98 8.01
CA TRP A 1120 -21.90 5.60 9.23
C TRP A 1120 -21.66 4.10 9.28
N ALA A 1121 -20.46 3.71 9.68
CA ALA A 1121 -20.11 2.33 9.92
C ALA A 1121 -20.65 1.88 11.28
N PHE A 1122 -21.19 0.66 11.33
CA PHE A 1122 -21.50 -0.04 12.57
C PHE A 1122 -20.89 -1.43 12.50
N HIS A 1123 -19.82 -1.68 13.26
CA HIS A 1123 -19.01 -2.87 13.03
C HIS A 1123 -18.39 -3.44 14.29
N CYS A 1124 -17.97 -4.71 14.18
CA CYS A 1124 -17.14 -5.33 15.19
C CYS A 1124 -15.78 -4.64 15.26
N HIS A 1125 -15.32 -4.32 16.46
CA HIS A 1125 -14.07 -3.62 16.69
C HIS A 1125 -12.88 -4.59 16.87
N ILE A 1126 -13.09 -5.90 16.69
CA ILE A 1126 -12.03 -6.87 16.43
C ILE A 1126 -11.63 -6.75 14.96
N GLU A 1127 -10.41 -6.27 14.71
CA GLU A 1127 -9.92 -5.90 13.39
C GLU A 1127 -9.95 -7.07 12.38
N PRO A 1128 -9.49 -8.29 12.73
CA PRO A 1128 -9.65 -9.46 11.87
C PRO A 1128 -11.10 -9.77 11.48
N HIS A 1129 -12.05 -9.48 12.37
CA HIS A 1129 -13.47 -9.77 12.12
C HIS A 1129 -14.08 -8.76 11.16
N LEU A 1130 -13.77 -7.47 11.33
CA LEU A 1130 -14.14 -6.43 10.37
C LEU A 1130 -13.56 -6.73 8.99
N HIS A 1131 -12.27 -7.07 8.90
CA HIS A 1131 -11.60 -7.46 7.65
C HIS A 1131 -12.30 -8.62 6.92
N MET A 1132 -12.80 -9.58 7.70
CA MET A 1132 -13.58 -10.72 7.20
C MET A 1132 -15.07 -10.40 6.96
N GLY A 1133 -15.52 -9.16 7.13
CA GLY A 1133 -16.85 -8.68 6.77
C GLY A 1133 -17.86 -8.51 7.93
N MET A 1134 -17.41 -8.48 9.19
CA MET A 1134 -18.28 -8.31 10.37
C MET A 1134 -18.67 -6.85 10.62
N GLY A 1135 -19.56 -6.32 9.78
CA GLY A 1135 -20.10 -4.98 9.96
C GLY A 1135 -21.31 -4.70 9.07
N VAL A 1136 -21.90 -3.54 9.26
CA VAL A 1136 -23.00 -3.00 8.46
C VAL A 1136 -22.85 -1.50 8.28
N ILE A 1137 -23.57 -0.94 7.31
CA ILE A 1137 -23.54 0.48 6.97
C ILE A 1137 -24.91 1.10 7.14
N PHE A 1138 -24.97 2.23 7.83
CA PHE A 1138 -26.18 3.03 8.02
C PHE A 1138 -26.12 4.31 7.18
N ASP A 1139 -27.07 4.46 6.26
CA ASP A 1139 -27.30 5.72 5.53
C ASP A 1139 -28.39 6.51 6.24
N ILE A 1140 -28.01 7.61 6.90
CA ILE A 1140 -28.94 8.54 7.56
C ILE A 1140 -29.04 9.79 6.70
N GLU A 1141 -29.87 9.68 5.66
CA GLU A 1141 -30.10 10.73 4.68
C GLU A 1141 -28.80 11.42 4.17
N GLY A 1142 -27.75 10.64 3.89
CA GLY A 1142 -26.43 11.14 3.49
C GLY A 1142 -26.47 12.09 2.29
N ARG A 1143 -27.50 11.96 1.44
CA ARG A 1143 -27.76 12.85 0.30
C ARG A 1143 -27.89 14.33 0.66
N PHE A 1144 -28.32 14.63 1.88
CA PHE A 1144 -28.54 15.99 2.36
C PHE A 1144 -27.33 16.60 3.07
N VAL A 1145 -26.23 15.86 3.22
CA VAL A 1145 -24.96 16.41 3.73
C VAL A 1145 -24.48 17.51 2.79
N ARG A 1146 -24.02 18.62 3.35
CA ARG A 1146 -23.54 19.81 2.61
C ARG A 1146 -22.08 20.07 2.95
N GLY A 1147 -21.38 20.80 2.07
CA GLY A 1147 -20.01 21.24 2.34
C GLY A 1147 -18.98 20.12 2.36
N ILE A 1148 -19.27 18.98 1.72
CA ILE A 1148 -18.30 17.88 1.61
C ILE A 1148 -17.12 18.38 0.76
N PRO A 1149 -15.88 18.36 1.28
CA PRO A 1149 -14.69 18.68 0.50
C PRO A 1149 -14.57 17.75 -0.70
N SER A 1150 -14.15 18.30 -1.82
CA SER A 1150 -13.90 17.54 -3.04
C SER A 1150 -12.91 16.41 -2.85
N GLU A 1151 -11.88 16.68 -2.07
CA GLU A 1151 -10.77 15.77 -1.74
C GLU A 1151 -11.28 14.51 -1.05
N ALA A 1152 -12.34 14.63 -0.23
CA ALA A 1152 -12.93 13.49 0.46
C ALA A 1152 -13.61 12.50 -0.52
N LEU A 1153 -13.97 12.91 -1.73
CA LEU A 1153 -14.76 12.12 -2.67
C LEU A 1153 -14.06 11.92 -4.03
N ALA A 1154 -12.77 12.25 -4.14
CA ALA A 1154 -12.03 12.30 -5.39
C ALA A 1154 -11.64 10.92 -5.99
N CYS A 1155 -12.11 9.81 -5.47
CA CYS A 1155 -11.81 8.45 -5.92
C CYS A 1155 -13.06 7.73 -6.47
N GLY A 1156 -12.88 6.54 -7.04
CA GLY A 1156 -13.96 5.70 -7.52
C GLY A 1156 -14.89 6.38 -8.53
N ALA A 1157 -16.19 6.08 -8.44
CA ALA A 1157 -17.18 6.65 -9.34
C ALA A 1157 -17.47 8.13 -9.06
N THR A 1158 -17.28 8.62 -7.83
CA THR A 1158 -17.44 10.05 -7.53
C THR A 1158 -16.35 10.87 -8.21
N GLY A 1159 -15.10 10.42 -8.18
CA GLY A 1159 -14.02 11.03 -8.97
C GLY A 1159 -14.32 11.02 -10.47
N ARG A 1160 -14.85 9.90 -11.00
CA ARG A 1160 -15.29 9.82 -12.41
C ARG A 1160 -16.48 10.72 -12.76
N MET A 1161 -17.40 10.96 -11.83
CA MET A 1161 -18.54 11.85 -12.05
C MET A 1161 -18.11 13.31 -12.04
N MET A 1162 -17.31 13.70 -11.04
CA MET A 1162 -16.72 15.03 -10.91
C MET A 1162 -15.93 15.45 -12.15
N THR A 1163 -15.53 14.48 -12.98
CA THR A 1163 -14.78 14.72 -14.21
C THR A 1163 -15.61 14.72 -15.48
N LYS A 1164 -16.76 14.05 -15.51
CA LYS A 1164 -17.57 13.84 -16.72
C LYS A 1164 -18.39 15.06 -17.15
N ASP A 1165 -18.78 15.96 -16.23
CA ASP A 1165 -19.53 17.17 -16.62
C ASP A 1165 -18.63 18.32 -17.14
N GLY A 1166 -17.31 18.10 -17.19
CA GLY A 1166 -16.41 18.87 -18.03
C GLY A 1166 -16.51 18.41 -19.48
N LYS A 1167 -17.58 18.80 -20.18
CA LYS A 1167 -17.80 18.54 -21.63
C LYS A 1167 -16.49 18.70 -22.42
N TYR A 1168 -15.94 17.59 -22.88
CA TYR A 1168 -15.14 17.54 -24.11
C TYR A 1168 -16.01 16.82 -25.13
N HIS A 1169 -16.72 17.62 -25.94
CA HIS A 1169 -17.07 17.23 -27.30
C HIS A 1169 -15.83 17.37 -28.19
#